data_AF-A0A963NLC4-F1
#
_entry.id   AF-A0A963NLC4-F1
#
_cell.length_a   1.000
_cell.length_b   1.000
_cell.length_c   1.000
_cell.angle_alpha   90.00
_cell.angle_beta   90.00
_cell.angle_gamma   90.00
#
_symmetry.space_group_name_H-M   'P 1'
#
loop_
_entity.id
_entity.type
_entity.pdbx_description
1 polymer ?
#
loop_
_entity_poly.entity_id
_entity_poly.type
_entity_poly.pdbx_seq_one_letter_code
_entity_poly.pdbx_strand_id
1 'polypeptide(L)'
;MKSKLQITLALVALSGLLVAPAADATDVARLPLKASVLAKPNVIFGMDDSGSMDWEVLLDTSSGLFWWDGDDGWNSATGKPASATGSNAYRRSYLFPVGTADGGALYGYSDSNGRALAPTAQFAWVRSAAFNPIYYDSTKTYEPWAPAYVAGAIVNYAPAVPAAALSHPAFPAGPTLKLDGPWDATAANWTTNGYRFYMQPGMVVPAGSRVYAGSTSSDVCSGTTTRTLTVDLVVAAGRACYASIPYYPATFWHPENCVVGADCVVAPDGTKLKRYEIKPATAGYPSGRGYAAEMQNFANWFTYYRKRKQMLAGSMGEVLEGLTGLRLGLMRFTDSGVATPAVTMYDTESGSASTNGLRVAGQFYTNAVIEPEGTPTHATIKHIASQYENNPNIIQYACQRNSMFIVTDGFSNTTSIAVPAYDKNKYGGAPPYTDIPNGSLSDLALAYYTNRLRLDLPAGRVPISASAAPNADKNPDLHINTYAISLGVRGSLWPTAVDPFVTPPVWTAPLADHPSLIDDQWHGTINGRGLMYLATNPSETASGIRAVLTDIISQTGAQGGVAVSTVNLARGDNRAYFGIYNPAGWTGDVTAHPIDAATGKVDPAAELWSASATLLARDWTTRVIASATSAGGVGFTVADVGAVVNPGGLHGDTTQVMNYLRGDRTHEGTLFRVRTGLIGAIINSEPAVDRKKSVVYVQSGEGMLHAIDTEEATAGQELWAFVPRSVLASLGETVQRGYVFTTRLDGSPSLGTGSGGKTMLVAGTGAAGRSFHALDVSNPRGLTEATLASRYMWEFPDAADAVTQAKVGLAMGRARIVKTAGDGYVVLVTSGYANDDGRGRLWMLDADTGAIVHEFDTGVGAPGAGDAGLAQVSAFLEDDGTVRYAYGGDLLGNLWRFDLQGKGAPVKLAELRDSLGNRQPVTAAPELAMIENKRVVIVGTGRMLGIGDFGSTRVQTMYAISDGVPLANPRAALVAQVYNPGTDSLSSNPVDWSTDRGWYVDLPAGEQANTQPTIAYGAVAFTTNTAGASDCTASSRLYVFDVTSGSKFEGAGFVSTLISDSANSSGVTALATSGQKIVGSGQDSDGNPWEREIVSKTLIDPAKNAWREIRRR
;
A
#
# COMPACT_ATOMS: atom_id res chain seq x y z
N MET A 1 -20.49 -43.34 42.42
CA MET A 1 -20.20 -43.17 40.97
C MET A 1 -20.10 -41.71 40.52
N LYS A 2 -20.86 -40.75 41.10
CA LYS A 2 -20.78 -39.32 40.71
C LYS A 2 -19.46 -38.61 41.09
N SER A 3 -18.79 -38.99 42.18
CA SER A 3 -17.53 -38.35 42.61
C SER A 3 -16.30 -38.75 41.79
N LYS A 4 -16.23 -40.01 41.29
CA LYS A 4 -15.14 -40.45 40.42
C LYS A 4 -15.20 -39.77 39.05
N LEU A 5 -16.39 -39.55 38.49
CA LEU A 5 -16.56 -38.87 37.21
C LEU A 5 -16.15 -37.38 37.28
N GLN A 6 -16.38 -36.72 38.42
CA GLN A 6 -15.99 -35.31 38.61
C GLN A 6 -14.48 -35.13 38.83
N ILE A 7 -13.80 -36.07 39.51
CA ILE A 7 -12.34 -36.04 39.67
C ILE A 7 -11.64 -36.34 38.33
N THR A 8 -12.18 -37.25 37.51
CA THR A 8 -11.65 -37.50 36.16
C THR A 8 -11.92 -36.33 35.21
N LEU A 9 -13.08 -35.67 35.28
CA LEU A 9 -13.32 -34.43 34.50
C LEU A 9 -12.42 -33.28 34.94
N ALA A 10 -12.15 -33.14 36.23
CA ALA A 10 -11.25 -32.10 36.75
C ALA A 10 -9.79 -32.37 36.38
N LEU A 11 -9.34 -33.63 36.37
CA LEU A 11 -8.00 -34.01 35.89
C LEU A 11 -7.86 -33.83 34.38
N VAL A 12 -8.90 -34.11 33.59
CA VAL A 12 -8.90 -33.84 32.14
C VAL A 12 -8.94 -32.34 31.84
N ALA A 13 -9.68 -31.55 32.62
CA ALA A 13 -9.70 -30.09 32.53
C ALA A 13 -8.37 -29.46 32.99
N LEU A 14 -7.71 -30.01 34.02
CA LEU A 14 -6.40 -29.55 34.49
C LEU A 14 -5.26 -29.98 33.55
N SER A 15 -5.35 -31.14 32.90
CA SER A 15 -4.45 -31.52 31.81
C SER A 15 -4.70 -30.71 30.53
N GLY A 16 -5.92 -30.20 30.32
CA GLY A 16 -6.23 -29.23 29.26
C GLY A 16 -5.74 -27.80 29.56
N LEU A 17 -5.58 -27.44 30.84
CA LEU A 17 -5.02 -26.17 31.31
C LEU A 17 -3.49 -26.17 31.46
N LEU A 18 -2.85 -27.34 31.34
CA LEU A 18 -1.38 -27.50 31.31
C LEU A 18 -0.84 -27.76 29.90
N VAL A 19 -1.69 -27.71 28.87
CA VAL A 19 -1.22 -27.54 27.50
C VAL A 19 -0.81 -26.07 27.38
N ALA A 20 0.50 -25.84 27.30
CA ALA A 20 1.10 -24.59 26.83
C ALA A 20 0.25 -24.01 25.67
N PRO A 21 0.18 -22.67 25.49
CA PRO A 21 -0.53 -22.11 24.35
C PRO A 21 -0.09 -22.89 23.10
N ALA A 22 -1.06 -23.45 22.38
CA ALA A 22 -0.82 -24.19 21.16
C ALA A 22 0.14 -23.33 20.32
N ALA A 23 1.33 -23.86 20.06
CA ALA A 23 2.35 -23.16 19.31
C ALA A 23 1.83 -23.03 17.88
N ASP A 24 1.32 -21.84 17.54
CA ASP A 24 1.00 -21.47 16.17
C ASP A 24 2.20 -21.78 15.27
N ALA A 25 1.92 -22.18 14.02
CA ALA A 25 2.93 -22.25 12.96
C ALA A 25 3.78 -20.96 12.96
N THR A 26 5.07 -21.04 12.62
CA THR A 26 5.98 -19.88 12.63
C THR A 26 5.39 -18.71 11.85
N ASP A 27 4.83 -17.74 12.59
CA ASP A 27 4.27 -16.51 12.04
C ASP A 27 5.42 -15.59 11.64
N VAL A 28 5.83 -15.70 10.38
CA VAL A 28 6.74 -14.76 9.73
C VAL A 28 5.89 -13.66 9.11
N ALA A 29 6.10 -12.42 9.56
CA ALA A 29 5.28 -11.29 9.16
C ALA A 29 5.30 -11.12 7.64
N ARG A 30 4.10 -10.93 7.10
CA ARG A 30 3.89 -10.50 5.72
C ARG A 30 3.83 -8.98 5.57
N LEU A 31 4.28 -8.24 6.59
CA LEU A 31 4.34 -6.78 6.71
C LEU A 31 5.66 -6.41 7.40
N PRO A 32 6.27 -5.24 7.09
CA PRO A 32 7.45 -4.76 7.80
C PRO A 32 7.17 -4.67 9.30
N LEU A 33 8.15 -5.08 10.11
CA LEU A 33 8.03 -5.18 11.56
C LEU A 33 8.22 -3.80 12.23
N LYS A 34 7.28 -2.90 11.98
CA LYS A 34 7.20 -1.57 12.59
C LYS A 34 5.76 -1.27 12.96
N ALA A 35 5.50 -0.91 14.22
CA ALA A 35 4.13 -0.68 14.71
C ALA A 35 3.40 0.41 13.92
N SER A 36 4.08 1.45 13.47
CA SER A 36 3.48 2.49 12.61
C SER A 36 3.11 2.00 11.21
N VAL A 37 3.78 0.97 10.69
CA VAL A 37 3.45 0.33 9.41
C VAL A 37 2.24 -0.61 9.57
N LEU A 38 2.06 -1.20 10.76
CA LEU A 38 0.86 -1.97 11.11
C LEU A 38 -0.36 -1.08 11.38
N ALA A 39 -0.13 0.13 11.91
CA ALA A 39 -1.16 1.12 12.18
C ALA A 39 -1.59 1.88 10.90
N LYS A 40 -2.06 1.14 9.89
CA LYS A 40 -2.57 1.70 8.63
C LYS A 40 -3.59 2.81 8.91
N PRO A 41 -3.49 3.98 8.26
CA PRO A 41 -4.47 5.05 8.45
C PRO A 41 -5.89 4.54 8.16
N ASN A 42 -6.84 4.93 9.01
CA ASN A 42 -8.25 4.68 8.81
C ASN A 42 -8.86 5.82 7.98
N VAL A 43 -9.69 5.47 7.00
CA VAL A 43 -10.54 6.43 6.28
C VAL A 43 -11.98 5.94 6.35
N ILE A 44 -12.87 6.74 6.93
CA ILE A 44 -14.31 6.49 6.86
C ILE A 44 -14.91 7.44 5.82
N PHE A 45 -15.40 6.87 4.73
CA PHE A 45 -16.14 7.59 3.69
C PHE A 45 -17.57 7.84 4.16
N GLY A 46 -17.97 9.11 4.21
CA GLY A 46 -19.37 9.49 4.19
C GLY A 46 -19.81 9.64 2.75
N MET A 47 -20.58 8.69 2.24
CA MET A 47 -21.12 8.71 0.87
C MET A 47 -22.55 9.23 0.89
N ASP A 48 -22.78 10.32 0.17
CA ASP A 48 -24.12 10.84 -0.08
C ASP A 48 -24.97 9.84 -0.87
N ASP A 49 -26.18 9.60 -0.37
CA ASP A 49 -27.21 8.77 -1.00
C ASP A 49 -28.59 9.47 -0.95
N SER A 50 -28.60 10.79 -1.01
CA SER A 50 -29.78 11.68 -0.94
C SER A 50 -30.74 11.62 -2.14
N GLY A 51 -30.48 10.75 -3.12
CA GLY A 51 -31.24 10.60 -4.36
C GLY A 51 -30.75 11.47 -5.52
N SER A 52 -30.16 12.65 -5.27
CA SER A 52 -29.57 13.51 -6.32
C SER A 52 -28.40 12.86 -7.06
N MET A 53 -27.72 11.96 -6.36
CA MET A 53 -26.63 11.14 -6.90
C MET A 53 -27.07 10.26 -8.10
N ASP A 54 -28.37 10.01 -8.31
CA ASP A 54 -28.85 9.24 -9.47
C ASP A 54 -29.05 10.09 -10.75
N TRP A 55 -28.93 11.41 -10.68
CA TRP A 55 -29.23 12.31 -11.79
C TRP A 55 -28.20 12.27 -12.94
N GLU A 56 -28.65 12.61 -14.16
CA GLU A 56 -27.86 12.64 -15.42
C GLU A 56 -27.44 14.07 -15.82
N VAL A 57 -27.63 15.03 -14.92
CA VAL A 57 -27.28 16.45 -15.10
C VAL A 57 -26.38 16.93 -13.97
N LEU A 58 -25.40 17.76 -14.32
CA LEU A 58 -24.47 18.40 -13.39
C LEU A 58 -24.22 19.85 -13.84
N LEU A 59 -25.27 20.67 -13.79
CA LEU A 59 -25.22 22.05 -14.28
C LEU A 59 -24.63 23.01 -13.24
N ASP A 60 -24.12 24.17 -13.67
CA ASP A 60 -23.70 25.25 -12.76
C ASP A 60 -24.92 26.01 -12.19
N THR A 61 -25.75 25.28 -11.44
CA THR A 61 -26.87 25.80 -10.63
C THR A 61 -26.69 25.37 -9.19
N SER A 62 -27.46 25.96 -8.26
CA SER A 62 -27.38 25.63 -6.84
C SER A 62 -27.62 24.13 -6.57
N SER A 63 -28.52 23.47 -7.31
CA SER A 63 -28.80 22.02 -7.16
C SER A 63 -28.13 21.14 -8.23
N GLY A 64 -27.44 21.74 -9.20
CA GLY A 64 -26.98 21.06 -10.41
C GLY A 64 -28.11 20.55 -11.33
N LEU A 65 -29.35 20.95 -11.07
CA LEU A 65 -30.54 20.60 -11.85
C LEU A 65 -30.76 21.56 -13.03
N PHE A 66 -31.49 21.07 -14.03
CA PHE A 66 -32.06 21.89 -15.08
C PHE A 66 -33.41 22.48 -14.66
N TRP A 67 -33.61 23.76 -14.96
CA TRP A 67 -34.84 24.50 -14.66
C TRP A 67 -35.41 25.12 -15.93
N TRP A 68 -36.72 24.97 -16.11
CA TRP A 68 -37.48 25.49 -17.24
C TRP A 68 -38.63 26.37 -16.75
N ASP A 69 -38.70 27.63 -17.15
CA ASP A 69 -39.76 28.55 -16.70
C ASP A 69 -40.94 28.68 -17.68
N GLY A 70 -40.85 28.02 -18.84
CA GLY A 70 -41.83 28.14 -19.92
C GLY A 70 -41.33 28.96 -21.11
N ASP A 71 -40.23 29.69 -20.97
CA ASP A 71 -39.63 30.54 -22.00
C ASP A 71 -38.16 30.16 -22.28
N ASP A 72 -37.29 30.14 -21.27
CA ASP A 72 -35.86 29.77 -21.41
C ASP A 72 -35.35 28.94 -20.21
N GLY A 73 -34.34 28.10 -20.45
CA GLY A 73 -33.59 27.37 -19.43
C GLY A 73 -32.29 28.06 -19.01
N TRP A 74 -32.08 29.30 -19.46
CA TRP A 74 -30.85 30.06 -19.31
C TRP A 74 -31.11 31.47 -18.79
N ASN A 75 -30.22 31.95 -17.92
CA ASN A 75 -30.24 33.32 -17.43
C ASN A 75 -29.11 34.13 -18.10
N SER A 76 -29.46 34.87 -19.15
CA SER A 76 -28.52 35.70 -19.92
C SER A 76 -27.86 36.81 -19.10
N ALA A 77 -28.48 37.28 -18.00
CA ALA A 77 -27.87 38.31 -17.15
C ALA A 77 -26.69 37.78 -16.34
N THR A 78 -26.74 36.50 -15.96
CA THR A 78 -25.66 35.82 -15.23
C THR A 78 -24.74 34.99 -16.12
N GLY A 79 -25.14 34.72 -17.38
CA GLY A 79 -24.43 33.80 -18.27
C GLY A 79 -24.41 32.36 -17.73
N LYS A 80 -25.47 31.94 -17.06
CA LYS A 80 -25.57 30.63 -16.38
C LYS A 80 -26.93 29.99 -16.64
N PRO A 81 -27.07 28.66 -16.46
CA PRO A 81 -28.37 28.01 -16.45
C PRO A 81 -29.33 28.67 -15.46
N ALA A 82 -30.63 28.67 -15.76
CA ALA A 82 -31.63 29.24 -14.89
C ALA A 82 -31.63 28.54 -13.51
N SER A 83 -31.79 29.34 -12.45
CA SER A 83 -32.01 28.87 -11.08
C SER A 83 -33.25 29.58 -10.54
N ALA A 84 -34.38 28.89 -10.42
CA ALA A 84 -35.65 29.51 -10.05
C ALA A 84 -36.28 28.81 -8.83
N THR A 85 -36.61 29.57 -7.79
CA THR A 85 -37.31 29.08 -6.58
C THR A 85 -38.82 29.41 -6.58
N GLY A 86 -39.36 29.89 -7.71
CA GLY A 86 -40.76 30.30 -7.85
C GLY A 86 -41.72 29.19 -8.31
N SER A 87 -43.03 29.35 -8.02
CA SER A 87 -44.11 28.37 -8.22
C SER A 87 -44.45 27.98 -9.68
N ASN A 88 -43.75 28.51 -10.68
CA ASN A 88 -43.99 28.24 -12.12
C ASN A 88 -42.81 27.56 -12.85
N ALA A 89 -41.71 27.20 -12.17
CA ALA A 89 -40.54 26.60 -12.80
C ALA A 89 -40.55 25.06 -12.73
N TYR A 90 -40.26 24.41 -13.86
CA TYR A 90 -40.24 22.95 -14.03
C TYR A 90 -38.80 22.41 -13.97
N ARG A 91 -38.52 21.51 -13.03
CA ARG A 91 -37.21 20.86 -12.84
C ARG A 91 -37.03 19.63 -13.73
N ARG A 92 -35.80 19.28 -14.12
CA ARG A 92 -35.44 18.02 -14.81
C ARG A 92 -34.09 17.47 -14.36
N SER A 93 -34.06 16.18 -14.13
CA SER A 93 -32.86 15.46 -13.65
C SER A 93 -32.29 14.44 -14.64
N TYR A 94 -33.07 14.07 -15.67
CA TYR A 94 -32.72 12.99 -16.61
C TYR A 94 -32.72 13.49 -18.06
N LEU A 95 -31.88 12.87 -18.89
CA LEU A 95 -31.77 13.11 -20.34
C LEU A 95 -32.24 11.90 -21.15
N PHE A 96 -32.21 10.72 -20.55
CA PHE A 96 -32.75 9.48 -21.10
C PHE A 96 -34.01 9.03 -20.32
N PRO A 97 -34.94 8.33 -20.97
CA PRO A 97 -36.18 7.86 -20.33
C PRO A 97 -35.96 6.69 -19.35
N VAL A 98 -34.76 6.12 -19.29
CA VAL A 98 -34.37 5.05 -18.35
C VAL A 98 -33.60 5.64 -17.16
N GLY A 99 -34.36 6.15 -16.20
CA GLY A 99 -33.84 6.91 -15.07
C GLY A 99 -33.19 6.08 -13.98
N THR A 100 -33.63 4.85 -13.69
CA THR A 100 -33.17 4.05 -12.52
C THR A 100 -32.54 2.69 -12.89
N ALA A 101 -32.07 1.94 -11.88
CA ALA A 101 -31.59 0.56 -12.06
C ALA A 101 -32.72 -0.45 -12.40
N ASP A 102 -33.99 -0.10 -12.16
CA ASP A 102 -35.18 -0.91 -12.51
C ASP A 102 -35.95 -0.37 -13.72
N GLY A 103 -35.63 0.86 -14.16
CA GLY A 103 -36.18 1.51 -15.34
C GLY A 103 -37.22 2.57 -15.02
N GLY A 104 -37.45 3.48 -15.98
CA GLY A 104 -38.43 4.55 -15.85
C GLY A 104 -38.06 5.67 -14.87
N ALA A 105 -38.93 6.67 -14.79
CA ALA A 105 -38.88 7.80 -13.86
C ALA A 105 -39.09 7.30 -12.42
N LEU A 106 -38.26 7.78 -11.48
CA LEU A 106 -38.28 7.40 -10.06
C LEU A 106 -39.66 7.61 -9.38
N TYR A 107 -40.43 8.58 -9.89
CA TYR A 107 -41.70 8.99 -9.30
C TYR A 107 -42.83 8.97 -10.34
N GLY A 108 -44.04 8.70 -9.86
CA GLY A 108 -45.25 8.71 -10.67
C GLY A 108 -45.47 10.04 -11.41
N TYR A 109 -46.47 10.07 -12.29
CA TYR A 109 -46.82 11.19 -13.17
C TYR A 109 -46.93 12.59 -12.51
N SER A 110 -46.88 12.71 -11.18
CA SER A 110 -47.01 13.95 -10.40
C SER A 110 -45.70 14.61 -9.95
N ASP A 111 -44.54 13.95 -9.97
CA ASP A 111 -43.26 14.59 -9.62
C ASP A 111 -42.56 15.18 -10.85
N SER A 112 -41.98 16.37 -10.68
CA SER A 112 -41.24 17.09 -11.71
C SER A 112 -39.82 16.58 -11.92
N ASN A 113 -39.15 16.04 -10.89
CA ASN A 113 -37.72 15.68 -10.96
C ASN A 113 -37.48 14.43 -11.82
N GLY A 114 -38.36 13.43 -11.72
CA GLY A 114 -38.22 12.13 -12.40
C GLY A 114 -38.34 12.13 -13.94
N ARG A 115 -38.63 13.26 -14.59
CA ARG A 115 -38.95 13.31 -16.03
C ARG A 115 -37.69 13.54 -16.88
N ALA A 116 -37.56 12.83 -18.01
CA ALA A 116 -36.49 13.04 -18.97
C ALA A 116 -36.72 14.28 -19.86
N LEU A 117 -35.68 15.09 -20.05
CA LEU A 117 -35.69 16.24 -20.95
C LEU A 117 -35.65 15.77 -22.41
N ALA A 118 -36.50 16.34 -23.26
CA ALA A 118 -36.59 15.97 -24.68
C ALA A 118 -35.29 16.26 -25.45
N PRO A 119 -34.92 15.44 -26.46
CA PRO A 119 -33.73 15.65 -27.29
C PRO A 119 -34.01 16.61 -28.46
N THR A 120 -34.47 17.81 -28.16
CA THR A 120 -34.78 18.85 -29.15
C THR A 120 -33.62 19.84 -29.30
N ALA A 121 -33.60 20.60 -30.39
CA ALA A 121 -32.58 21.64 -30.62
C ALA A 121 -32.51 22.67 -29.47
N GLN A 122 -33.66 22.98 -28.84
CA GLN A 122 -33.77 23.88 -27.68
C GLN A 122 -32.93 23.41 -26.47
N PHE A 123 -32.74 22.10 -26.33
CA PHE A 123 -32.04 21.47 -25.21
C PHE A 123 -30.72 20.81 -25.62
N ALA A 124 -30.22 21.14 -26.82
CA ALA A 124 -28.97 20.61 -27.36
C ALA A 124 -27.78 20.86 -26.44
N TRP A 125 -27.71 22.04 -25.82
CA TRP A 125 -26.61 22.44 -24.94
C TRP A 125 -26.48 21.56 -23.70
N VAL A 126 -27.59 21.01 -23.16
CA VAL A 126 -27.56 20.07 -22.01
C VAL A 126 -26.97 18.70 -22.39
N ARG A 127 -26.88 18.39 -23.70
CA ARG A 127 -26.23 17.20 -24.27
C ARG A 127 -24.86 17.53 -24.88
N SER A 128 -24.22 18.57 -24.34
CA SER A 128 -22.83 18.94 -24.62
C SER A 128 -22.05 18.91 -23.31
N ALA A 129 -20.89 18.26 -23.32
CA ALA A 129 -19.97 18.24 -22.17
C ALA A 129 -19.48 19.65 -21.76
N ALA A 130 -19.59 20.64 -22.66
CA ALA A 130 -19.23 22.02 -22.37
C ALA A 130 -20.16 22.70 -21.35
N PHE A 131 -21.42 22.24 -21.24
CA PHE A 131 -22.42 22.82 -20.33
C PHE A 131 -22.94 21.82 -19.30
N ASN A 132 -22.96 20.53 -19.64
CA ASN A 132 -23.27 19.44 -18.74
C ASN A 132 -22.05 18.49 -18.68
N PRO A 133 -21.08 18.73 -17.80
CA PRO A 133 -19.79 18.03 -17.80
C PRO A 133 -19.87 16.51 -17.61
N ILE A 134 -20.98 15.99 -17.07
CA ILE A 134 -21.21 14.55 -16.94
C ILE A 134 -21.72 13.89 -18.23
N TYR A 135 -22.15 14.68 -19.22
CA TYR A 135 -22.56 14.18 -20.53
C TYR A 135 -21.35 13.67 -21.33
N TYR A 136 -21.63 12.87 -22.36
CA TYR A 136 -20.61 12.26 -23.21
C TYR A 136 -19.66 13.30 -23.85
N ASP A 137 -18.36 13.14 -23.60
CA ASP A 137 -17.27 13.83 -24.29
C ASP A 137 -16.50 12.86 -25.18
N SER A 138 -16.64 13.02 -26.50
CA SER A 138 -15.97 12.21 -27.51
C SER A 138 -14.45 12.16 -27.32
N THR A 139 -13.85 13.25 -26.83
CA THR A 139 -12.40 13.37 -26.63
C THR A 139 -11.87 12.55 -25.45
N LYS A 140 -12.76 12.04 -24.58
CA LYS A 140 -12.43 11.20 -23.44
C LYS A 140 -12.70 9.73 -23.75
N THR A 141 -11.84 8.84 -23.26
CA THR A 141 -12.09 7.39 -23.32
C THR A 141 -12.75 6.94 -22.02
N TYR A 142 -13.86 6.21 -22.13
CA TYR A 142 -14.61 5.66 -21.03
C TYR A 142 -14.43 4.14 -21.01
N GLU A 143 -13.91 3.62 -19.90
CA GLU A 143 -13.61 2.21 -19.71
C GLU A 143 -14.66 1.53 -18.82
N PRO A 144 -14.82 0.20 -18.89
CA PRO A 144 -15.60 -0.52 -17.89
C PRO A 144 -15.07 -0.28 -16.46
N TRP A 145 -15.95 -0.35 -15.46
CA TRP A 145 -15.54 -0.26 -14.06
C TRP A 145 -14.46 -1.28 -13.69
N ALA A 146 -13.57 -0.89 -12.78
CA ALA A 146 -12.60 -1.80 -12.18
C ALA A 146 -13.29 -3.00 -11.51
N PRO A 147 -12.60 -4.14 -11.32
CA PRO A 147 -13.16 -5.28 -10.61
C PRO A 147 -13.59 -4.90 -9.20
N ALA A 148 -14.67 -5.53 -8.71
CA ALA A 148 -15.16 -5.30 -7.36
C ALA A 148 -15.80 -6.56 -6.76
N TYR A 149 -15.85 -6.64 -5.43
CA TYR A 149 -16.52 -7.73 -4.73
C TYR A 149 -18.00 -7.39 -4.48
N VAL A 150 -18.86 -8.00 -5.28
CA VAL A 150 -20.31 -7.73 -5.33
C VAL A 150 -21.06 -9.06 -5.19
N ALA A 151 -22.11 -9.08 -4.37
CA ALA A 151 -22.98 -10.25 -4.18
C ALA A 151 -22.27 -11.60 -3.88
N GLY A 152 -21.12 -11.55 -3.18
CA GLY A 152 -20.40 -12.76 -2.75
C GLY A 152 -19.24 -13.20 -3.66
N ALA A 153 -19.00 -12.52 -4.78
CA ALA A 153 -17.95 -12.87 -5.73
C ALA A 153 -17.24 -11.64 -6.30
N ILE A 154 -16.06 -11.85 -6.88
CA ILE A 154 -15.39 -10.83 -7.71
C ILE A 154 -16.15 -10.72 -9.04
N VAL A 155 -16.59 -9.52 -9.38
CA VAL A 155 -17.24 -9.20 -10.64
C VAL A 155 -16.27 -8.39 -11.51
N ASN A 156 -16.00 -8.90 -12.72
CA ASN A 156 -15.27 -8.18 -13.75
C ASN A 156 -16.26 -7.56 -14.74
N TYR A 157 -16.16 -6.26 -15.00
CA TYR A 157 -17.08 -5.55 -15.89
C TYR A 157 -16.54 -5.53 -17.32
N ALA A 158 -17.34 -6.03 -18.27
CA ALA A 158 -16.99 -6.09 -19.68
C ALA A 158 -17.38 -4.81 -20.43
N PRO A 159 -16.84 -4.53 -21.63
CA PRO A 159 -17.33 -3.45 -22.49
C PRO A 159 -18.85 -3.52 -22.68
N ALA A 160 -19.52 -2.37 -22.60
CA ALA A 160 -20.97 -2.30 -22.69
C ALA A 160 -21.47 -2.70 -24.09
N VAL A 161 -22.61 -3.39 -24.17
CA VAL A 161 -23.18 -3.85 -25.44
C VAL A 161 -24.04 -2.74 -26.06
N PRO A 162 -23.68 -2.12 -27.20
CA PRO A 162 -24.43 -0.97 -27.75
C PRO A 162 -25.89 -1.26 -28.09
N ALA A 163 -26.20 -2.49 -28.52
CA ALA A 163 -27.56 -2.92 -28.85
C ALA A 163 -28.47 -3.11 -27.62
N ALA A 164 -27.89 -3.19 -26.42
CA ALA A 164 -28.58 -3.47 -25.16
C ALA A 164 -27.77 -2.93 -23.97
N ALA A 165 -27.48 -1.62 -23.97
CA ALA A 165 -26.65 -1.01 -22.94
C ALA A 165 -27.41 -0.95 -21.61
N LEU A 166 -26.80 -1.46 -20.54
CA LEU A 166 -27.44 -1.54 -19.22
C LEU A 166 -27.61 -0.15 -18.62
N SER A 167 -28.76 0.09 -17.97
CA SER A 167 -28.96 1.31 -17.18
C SER A 167 -28.03 1.35 -15.96
N HIS A 168 -27.69 0.21 -15.37
CA HIS A 168 -26.76 0.15 -14.24
C HIS A 168 -25.96 -1.16 -14.26
N PRO A 169 -24.61 -1.12 -14.27
CA PRO A 169 -23.78 -2.29 -14.54
C PRO A 169 -23.78 -3.31 -13.40
N ALA A 170 -23.95 -2.88 -12.14
CA ALA A 170 -24.06 -3.79 -11.00
C ALA A 170 -25.34 -4.65 -10.97
N PHE A 171 -26.33 -4.35 -11.84
CA PHE A 171 -27.62 -5.05 -11.87
C PHE A 171 -27.84 -5.66 -13.27
N PRO A 172 -27.33 -6.88 -13.54
CA PRO A 172 -27.36 -7.47 -14.88
C PRO A 172 -28.77 -7.84 -15.38
N ALA A 173 -29.75 -7.91 -14.49
CA ALA A 173 -31.17 -8.08 -14.83
C ALA A 173 -31.93 -6.74 -14.99
N GLY A 174 -31.23 -5.61 -14.87
CA GLY A 174 -31.81 -4.28 -15.02
C GLY A 174 -32.21 -3.95 -16.47
N PRO A 175 -32.90 -2.83 -16.71
CA PRO A 175 -33.35 -2.43 -18.02
C PRO A 175 -32.17 -2.06 -18.92
N THR A 176 -32.35 -2.29 -20.22
CA THR A 176 -31.37 -1.95 -21.26
C THR A 176 -31.93 -0.92 -22.23
N LEU A 177 -31.02 -0.18 -22.86
CA LEU A 177 -31.34 0.80 -23.90
C LEU A 177 -30.57 0.45 -25.17
N LYS A 178 -31.25 0.41 -26.31
CA LYS A 178 -30.61 0.25 -27.61
C LYS A 178 -30.03 1.59 -28.06
N LEU A 179 -28.70 1.69 -28.16
CA LEU A 179 -27.97 2.92 -28.48
C LEU A 179 -27.53 3.01 -29.95
N ASP A 180 -27.46 1.88 -30.65
CA ASP A 180 -26.91 1.74 -32.01
C ASP A 180 -27.97 1.80 -33.14
N GLY A 181 -29.15 2.35 -32.85
CA GLY A 181 -30.23 2.48 -33.83
C GLY A 181 -31.19 3.62 -33.53
N PRO A 182 -31.94 4.08 -34.54
CA PRO A 182 -32.88 5.19 -34.40
C PRO A 182 -34.08 4.79 -33.52
N TRP A 183 -34.60 5.77 -32.80
CA TRP A 183 -35.88 5.70 -32.11
C TRP A 183 -36.94 6.27 -33.04
N ASP A 184 -37.94 5.48 -33.42
CA ASP A 184 -38.99 5.90 -34.35
C ASP A 184 -40.41 5.85 -33.76
N ALA A 185 -41.32 6.56 -34.42
CA ALA A 185 -42.71 6.75 -34.00
C ALA A 185 -43.68 5.66 -34.49
N THR A 186 -43.17 4.55 -35.06
CA THR A 186 -44.03 3.46 -35.55
C THR A 186 -44.72 2.78 -34.34
N ALA A 187 -45.99 2.40 -34.51
CA ALA A 187 -46.97 2.27 -33.43
C ALA A 187 -46.68 1.19 -32.36
N ALA A 188 -45.58 0.44 -32.44
CA ALA A 188 -45.15 -0.57 -31.47
C ALA A 188 -44.33 -0.02 -30.29
N ASN A 189 -43.82 1.22 -30.37
CA ASN A 189 -42.84 1.76 -29.41
C ASN A 189 -43.40 2.77 -28.40
N TRP A 190 -44.73 2.96 -28.35
CA TRP A 190 -45.42 3.80 -27.36
C TRP A 190 -45.54 3.09 -26.00
N THR A 191 -44.46 2.52 -25.47
CA THR A 191 -44.48 1.85 -24.15
C THR A 191 -44.01 2.80 -23.04
N THR A 192 -44.34 2.47 -21.80
CA THR A 192 -43.90 3.18 -20.59
C THR A 192 -42.38 3.14 -20.37
N ASN A 193 -41.65 2.30 -21.13
CA ASN A 193 -40.28 1.89 -20.81
C ASN A 193 -39.22 2.24 -21.88
N GLY A 194 -39.39 3.26 -22.73
CA GLY A 194 -38.26 3.58 -23.63
C GLY A 194 -38.29 4.80 -24.54
N TYR A 195 -39.44 5.40 -24.85
CA TYR A 195 -39.49 6.35 -25.97
C TYR A 195 -40.37 7.59 -25.76
N ARG A 196 -40.79 7.88 -24.52
CA ARG A 196 -41.67 9.04 -24.23
C ARG A 196 -40.93 10.12 -23.45
N PHE A 197 -41.09 11.36 -23.90
CA PHE A 197 -40.63 12.57 -23.22
C PHE A 197 -41.83 13.42 -22.79
N TYR A 198 -41.72 14.09 -21.65
CA TYR A 198 -42.80 14.93 -21.14
C TYR A 198 -42.63 16.38 -21.59
N MET A 199 -43.52 16.81 -22.48
CA MET A 199 -43.53 18.14 -23.09
C MET A 199 -44.41 19.11 -22.28
N GLN A 200 -43.95 20.34 -22.14
CA GLN A 200 -44.54 21.40 -21.31
C GLN A 200 -44.54 22.74 -22.05
N PRO A 201 -45.25 23.77 -21.55
CA PRO A 201 -45.34 25.06 -22.22
C PRO A 201 -43.97 25.60 -22.67
N GLY A 202 -43.91 26.15 -23.88
CA GLY A 202 -42.69 26.69 -24.49
C GLY A 202 -41.75 25.68 -25.13
N MET A 203 -41.96 24.37 -24.90
CA MET A 203 -41.15 23.34 -25.54
C MET A 203 -41.55 23.14 -27.00
N VAL A 204 -40.56 23.07 -27.89
CA VAL A 204 -40.77 22.76 -29.31
C VAL A 204 -40.86 21.24 -29.50
N VAL A 205 -41.96 20.75 -30.07
CA VAL A 205 -42.12 19.35 -30.47
C VAL A 205 -41.86 19.23 -31.98
N PRO A 206 -40.86 18.46 -32.42
CA PRO A 206 -40.48 18.41 -33.83
C PRO A 206 -41.46 17.58 -34.68
N ALA A 207 -41.50 17.86 -35.98
CA ALA A 207 -42.18 17.05 -36.98
C ALA A 207 -41.75 15.58 -36.91
N GLY A 208 -42.67 14.66 -37.20
CA GLY A 208 -42.47 13.22 -37.04
C GLY A 208 -42.70 12.71 -35.61
N SER A 209 -42.86 13.60 -34.62
CA SER A 209 -43.20 13.21 -33.25
C SER A 209 -44.64 12.75 -33.11
N ARG A 210 -44.87 11.71 -32.31
CA ARG A 210 -46.22 11.26 -31.96
C ARG A 210 -46.66 11.90 -30.63
N VAL A 211 -47.84 12.51 -30.58
CA VAL A 211 -48.34 13.31 -29.44
C VAL A 211 -49.85 13.19 -29.26
N TYR A 212 -50.36 13.59 -28.09
CA TYR A 212 -51.79 13.82 -27.86
C TYR A 212 -52.25 15.15 -28.49
N ALA A 213 -53.29 15.11 -29.33
CA ALA A 213 -53.83 16.30 -30.01
C ALA A 213 -55.33 16.20 -30.33
N GLY A 214 -56.07 17.31 -30.15
CA GLY A 214 -57.52 17.42 -30.35
C GLY A 214 -58.00 17.65 -31.80
N SER A 215 -57.25 18.38 -32.64
CA SER A 215 -57.58 18.64 -34.08
C SER A 215 -56.36 18.56 -35.00
N THR A 216 -56.49 18.06 -36.23
CA THR A 216 -55.39 17.57 -37.12
C THR A 216 -54.39 18.61 -37.64
N SER A 217 -54.65 19.91 -37.51
CA SER A 217 -53.95 20.92 -38.31
C SER A 217 -53.06 21.91 -37.55
N SER A 218 -53.14 22.04 -36.22
CA SER A 218 -52.38 23.12 -35.53
C SER A 218 -52.20 22.99 -34.01
N ASP A 219 -52.51 21.85 -33.38
CA ASP A 219 -52.45 21.73 -31.92
C ASP A 219 -51.55 20.58 -31.44
N VAL A 220 -50.77 20.83 -30.38
CA VAL A 220 -49.97 19.86 -29.64
C VAL A 220 -50.35 19.88 -28.15
N CYS A 221 -50.29 18.71 -27.50
CA CYS A 221 -50.68 18.49 -26.10
C CYS A 221 -52.11 18.94 -25.79
N SER A 222 -53.06 18.56 -26.65
CA SER A 222 -54.50 18.83 -26.46
C SER A 222 -55.33 17.56 -26.68
N GLY A 223 -56.49 17.43 -26.04
CA GLY A 223 -57.36 16.26 -26.23
C GLY A 223 -56.74 14.91 -25.82
N THR A 224 -57.35 13.79 -26.25
CA THR A 224 -56.99 12.43 -25.83
C THR A 224 -56.54 11.50 -26.96
N THR A 225 -56.60 11.94 -28.22
CA THR A 225 -56.23 11.14 -29.40
C THR A 225 -54.75 11.33 -29.76
N THR A 226 -54.02 10.25 -30.06
CA THR A 226 -52.61 10.34 -30.49
C THR A 226 -52.47 10.51 -31.99
N ARG A 227 -51.49 11.28 -32.47
CA ARG A 227 -51.08 11.33 -33.89
C ARG A 227 -49.63 11.73 -34.10
N THR A 228 -49.13 11.59 -35.33
CA THR A 228 -47.81 12.06 -35.76
C THR A 228 -47.89 13.50 -36.31
N LEU A 229 -47.03 14.38 -35.82
CA LEU A 229 -46.92 15.77 -36.29
C LEU A 229 -46.25 15.83 -37.67
N THR A 230 -46.68 16.78 -38.51
CA THR A 230 -46.07 17.03 -39.83
C THR A 230 -45.21 18.29 -39.87
N VAL A 231 -45.30 19.13 -38.84
CA VAL A 231 -44.53 20.37 -38.66
C VAL A 231 -44.12 20.51 -37.19
N ASP A 232 -43.10 21.33 -36.92
CA ASP A 232 -42.69 21.66 -35.57
C ASP A 232 -43.76 22.53 -34.89
N LEU A 233 -44.13 22.21 -33.65
CA LEU A 233 -45.16 22.93 -32.89
C LEU A 233 -44.69 23.22 -31.46
N VAL A 234 -44.96 24.43 -30.97
CA VAL A 234 -44.68 24.82 -29.58
C VAL A 234 -45.85 24.45 -28.69
N VAL A 235 -45.57 23.86 -27.52
CA VAL A 235 -46.61 23.59 -26.52
C VAL A 235 -47.12 24.91 -25.92
N ALA A 236 -48.43 25.15 -26.02
CA ALA A 236 -49.04 26.37 -25.50
C ALA A 236 -49.09 26.41 -23.96
N ALA A 237 -49.21 27.61 -23.40
CA ALA A 237 -49.41 27.84 -21.96
C ALA A 237 -50.55 26.98 -21.39
N GLY A 238 -50.34 26.39 -20.21
CA GLY A 238 -51.31 25.53 -19.53
C GLY A 238 -51.50 24.12 -20.13
N ARG A 239 -50.74 23.75 -21.18
CA ARG A 239 -50.79 22.40 -21.79
C ARG A 239 -49.52 21.60 -21.48
N ALA A 240 -49.67 20.29 -21.30
CA ALA A 240 -48.55 19.37 -21.17
C ALA A 240 -48.97 17.95 -21.60
N CYS A 241 -48.05 17.17 -22.17
CA CYS A 241 -48.34 15.81 -22.60
C CYS A 241 -47.07 14.99 -22.84
N TYR A 242 -47.22 13.68 -22.99
CA TYR A 242 -46.13 12.82 -23.47
C TYR A 242 -46.03 12.87 -25.00
N ALA A 243 -44.79 12.93 -25.50
CA ALA A 243 -44.43 12.87 -26.90
C ALA A 243 -43.41 11.75 -27.15
N SER A 244 -43.57 11.01 -28.24
CA SER A 244 -42.53 10.14 -28.79
C SER A 244 -41.80 10.92 -29.87
N ILE A 245 -40.52 11.20 -29.64
CA ILE A 245 -39.71 12.07 -30.50
C ILE A 245 -38.72 11.20 -31.29
N PRO A 246 -38.72 11.26 -32.64
CA PRO A 246 -37.72 10.59 -33.45
C PRO A 246 -36.32 11.11 -33.12
N TYR A 247 -35.42 10.23 -32.73
CA TYR A 247 -34.08 10.61 -32.27
C TYR A 247 -33.10 9.45 -32.39
N TYR A 248 -31.81 9.76 -32.51
CA TYR A 248 -30.75 8.77 -32.38
C TYR A 248 -30.13 8.91 -30.97
N PRO A 249 -30.23 7.90 -30.09
CA PRO A 249 -29.83 8.01 -28.68
C PRO A 249 -28.36 8.35 -28.48
N ALA A 250 -27.47 7.77 -29.30
CA ALA A 250 -26.06 8.10 -29.30
C ALA A 250 -25.80 9.40 -30.09
N THR A 251 -26.33 10.51 -29.57
CA THR A 251 -26.10 11.85 -30.11
C THR A 251 -25.52 12.76 -29.05
N PHE A 252 -24.50 13.52 -29.43
CA PHE A 252 -23.88 14.55 -28.61
C PHE A 252 -23.70 15.84 -29.41
N TRP A 253 -23.49 16.93 -28.69
CA TRP A 253 -23.25 18.25 -29.27
C TRP A 253 -21.86 18.74 -28.87
N HIS A 254 -21.06 19.19 -29.83
CA HIS A 254 -19.68 19.59 -29.61
C HIS A 254 -19.47 21.06 -30.00
N PRO A 255 -18.76 21.87 -29.18
CA PRO A 255 -18.37 23.23 -29.56
C PRO A 255 -17.50 23.23 -30.81
N GLU A 256 -18.05 23.71 -31.92
CA GLU A 256 -17.36 23.79 -33.19
C GLU A 256 -17.94 24.93 -34.02
N ASN A 257 -17.09 25.63 -34.76
CA ASN A 257 -17.55 26.58 -35.75
C ASN A 257 -18.30 25.86 -36.88
N CYS A 258 -19.63 25.96 -36.88
CA CYS A 258 -20.51 25.40 -37.90
C CYS A 258 -21.49 26.45 -38.46
N VAL A 259 -22.21 26.07 -39.52
CA VAL A 259 -23.29 26.89 -40.11
C VAL A 259 -24.61 26.47 -39.47
N VAL A 260 -25.27 27.41 -38.79
CA VAL A 260 -26.52 27.17 -38.05
C VAL A 260 -27.59 26.59 -38.97
N GLY A 261 -28.20 25.47 -38.56
CA GLY A 261 -29.12 24.67 -39.36
C GLY A 261 -29.51 23.37 -38.65
N ALA A 262 -29.84 22.32 -39.40
CA ALA A 262 -30.31 21.05 -38.82
C ALA A 262 -29.26 20.34 -37.95
N ASP A 263 -27.97 20.51 -38.27
CA ASP A 263 -26.83 19.87 -37.57
C ASP A 263 -25.98 20.86 -36.77
N CYS A 264 -26.46 22.09 -36.58
CA CYS A 264 -25.71 23.13 -35.86
C CYS A 264 -26.66 24.12 -35.19
N VAL A 265 -26.51 24.31 -33.89
CA VAL A 265 -27.33 25.24 -33.10
C VAL A 265 -26.45 26.27 -32.41
N VAL A 266 -27.06 27.38 -32.00
CA VAL A 266 -26.42 28.36 -31.13
C VAL A 266 -26.89 28.08 -29.70
N ALA A 267 -25.94 27.78 -28.82
CA ALA A 267 -26.19 27.64 -27.39
C ALA A 267 -26.56 29.01 -26.78
N PRO A 268 -27.19 29.04 -25.59
CA PRO A 268 -27.65 30.28 -24.98
C PRO A 268 -26.56 31.33 -24.68
N ASP A 269 -25.30 30.92 -24.57
CA ASP A 269 -24.14 31.81 -24.39
C ASP A 269 -23.56 32.34 -25.73
N GLY A 270 -24.14 31.94 -26.86
CA GLY A 270 -23.65 32.25 -28.21
C GLY A 270 -22.71 31.21 -28.81
N THR A 271 -22.29 30.19 -28.05
CA THR A 271 -21.41 29.12 -28.53
C THR A 271 -22.11 28.30 -29.61
N LYS A 272 -21.43 28.07 -30.74
CA LYS A 272 -21.95 27.19 -31.79
C LYS A 272 -21.71 25.73 -31.42
N LEU A 273 -22.76 24.94 -31.46
CA LEU A 273 -22.74 23.51 -31.16
C LEU A 273 -23.11 22.71 -32.40
N LYS A 274 -22.21 21.84 -32.84
CA LYS A 274 -22.44 20.92 -33.95
C LYS A 274 -22.98 19.60 -33.44
N ARG A 275 -23.97 19.05 -34.14
CA ARG A 275 -24.59 17.76 -33.84
C ARG A 275 -23.76 16.61 -34.38
N TYR A 276 -23.53 15.61 -33.53
CA TYR A 276 -22.91 14.35 -33.91
C TYR A 276 -23.82 13.19 -33.53
N GLU A 277 -24.35 12.50 -34.54
CA GLU A 277 -25.02 11.20 -34.37
C GLU A 277 -23.99 10.09 -34.61
N ILE A 278 -23.78 9.20 -33.65
CA ILE A 278 -22.80 8.10 -33.80
C ILE A 278 -23.44 6.97 -34.62
N LYS A 279 -23.32 7.06 -35.95
CA LYS A 279 -23.87 6.08 -36.92
C LYS A 279 -22.82 5.72 -37.97
N PRO A 280 -22.98 4.58 -38.70
CA PRO A 280 -21.99 4.14 -39.68
C PRO A 280 -21.64 5.17 -40.76
N ALA A 281 -22.59 6.04 -41.11
CA ALA A 281 -22.41 7.07 -42.14
C ALA A 281 -21.79 8.38 -41.64
N THR A 282 -21.54 8.55 -40.33
CA THR A 282 -20.97 9.79 -39.79
C THR A 282 -19.46 9.82 -40.04
N ALA A 283 -19.01 10.87 -40.72
CA ALA A 283 -17.60 11.07 -41.05
C ALA A 283 -16.92 11.97 -40.00
N GLY A 284 -15.83 11.48 -39.40
CA GLY A 284 -14.93 12.24 -38.52
C GLY A 284 -15.56 12.69 -37.21
N TYR A 285 -15.25 11.99 -36.11
CA TYR A 285 -15.60 12.43 -34.75
C TYR A 285 -14.49 13.34 -34.18
N PRO A 286 -14.81 14.24 -33.23
CA PRO A 286 -13.79 15.09 -32.57
C PRO A 286 -12.63 14.29 -31.93
N SER A 287 -12.90 13.05 -31.52
CA SER A 287 -11.91 12.10 -30.98
C SER A 287 -10.89 11.57 -32.00
N GLY A 288 -11.19 11.67 -33.30
CA GLY A 288 -10.47 10.95 -34.35
C GLY A 288 -10.78 9.45 -34.46
N ARG A 289 -11.65 8.89 -33.61
CA ARG A 289 -12.04 7.47 -33.65
C ARG A 289 -12.86 7.14 -34.92
N GLY A 290 -12.93 5.86 -35.26
CA GLY A 290 -13.93 5.35 -36.23
C GLY A 290 -15.27 5.01 -35.55
N TYR A 291 -16.32 4.78 -36.35
CA TYR A 291 -17.67 4.50 -35.84
C TYR A 291 -17.74 3.43 -34.74
N ALA A 292 -17.12 2.26 -34.96
CA ALA A 292 -17.20 1.16 -34.00
C ALA A 292 -16.58 1.52 -32.63
N ALA A 293 -15.40 2.17 -32.65
CA ALA A 293 -14.73 2.59 -31.42
C ALA A 293 -15.47 3.75 -30.72
N GLU A 294 -16.04 4.68 -31.48
CA GLU A 294 -16.82 5.79 -30.92
C GLU A 294 -18.14 5.30 -30.30
N MET A 295 -18.85 4.38 -30.97
CA MET A 295 -20.07 3.76 -30.44
C MET A 295 -19.79 2.95 -29.18
N GLN A 296 -18.68 2.20 -29.14
CA GLN A 296 -18.27 1.48 -27.93
C GLN A 296 -17.97 2.43 -26.77
N ASN A 297 -17.28 3.54 -27.05
CA ASN A 297 -16.98 4.57 -26.06
C ASN A 297 -18.26 5.22 -25.49
N PHE A 298 -19.22 5.53 -26.35
CA PHE A 298 -20.53 6.05 -25.93
C PHE A 298 -21.32 5.04 -25.10
N ALA A 299 -21.33 3.76 -25.50
CA ALA A 299 -22.00 2.71 -24.74
C ALA A 299 -21.37 2.50 -23.35
N ASN A 300 -20.05 2.59 -23.27
CA ASN A 300 -19.32 2.54 -22.00
C ASN A 300 -19.68 3.74 -21.12
N TRP A 301 -19.64 4.97 -21.64
CA TRP A 301 -20.08 6.16 -20.91
C TRP A 301 -21.52 6.00 -20.39
N PHE A 302 -22.44 5.59 -21.26
CA PHE A 302 -23.85 5.41 -20.91
C PHE A 302 -24.02 4.44 -19.73
N THR A 303 -23.36 3.29 -19.80
CA THR A 303 -23.50 2.24 -18.79
C THR A 303 -22.78 2.61 -17.49
N TYR A 304 -21.57 3.16 -17.59
CA TYR A 304 -20.63 3.25 -16.47
C TYR A 304 -20.49 4.65 -15.86
N TYR A 305 -20.88 5.75 -16.52
CA TYR A 305 -20.53 7.11 -16.07
C TYR A 305 -21.63 8.16 -16.22
N ARG A 306 -22.74 7.90 -16.91
CA ARG A 306 -23.73 8.94 -17.24
C ARG A 306 -24.42 9.60 -16.02
N LYS A 307 -24.40 8.94 -14.87
CA LYS A 307 -24.99 9.43 -13.62
C LYS A 307 -23.93 9.81 -12.61
N ARG A 308 -24.23 10.75 -11.71
CA ARG A 308 -23.28 11.21 -10.66
C ARG A 308 -22.73 10.05 -9.82
N LYS A 309 -23.59 9.12 -9.38
CA LYS A 309 -23.19 7.91 -8.66
C LYS A 309 -22.42 6.90 -9.51
N GLN A 310 -22.69 6.83 -10.80
CA GLN A 310 -21.99 5.92 -11.71
C GLN A 310 -20.59 6.44 -12.00
N MET A 311 -20.49 7.76 -12.23
CA MET A 311 -19.23 8.48 -12.26
C MET A 311 -18.44 8.24 -10.97
N LEU A 312 -19.05 8.47 -9.80
CA LEU A 312 -18.40 8.22 -8.51
C LEU A 312 -17.95 6.76 -8.35
N ALA A 313 -18.81 5.79 -8.69
CA ALA A 313 -18.47 4.37 -8.62
C ALA A 313 -17.30 4.02 -9.54
N GLY A 314 -17.34 4.43 -10.81
CA GLY A 314 -16.24 4.19 -11.76
C GLY A 314 -14.92 4.79 -11.29
N SER A 315 -14.96 6.06 -10.86
CA SER A 315 -13.79 6.77 -10.33
C SER A 315 -13.26 6.15 -9.04
N MET A 316 -14.14 5.76 -8.11
CA MET A 316 -13.73 5.11 -6.87
C MET A 316 -13.13 3.73 -7.12
N GLY A 317 -13.71 2.96 -8.04
CA GLY A 317 -13.15 1.69 -8.49
C GLY A 317 -11.72 1.82 -9.01
N GLU A 318 -11.51 2.75 -9.93
CA GLU A 318 -10.20 3.05 -10.52
C GLU A 318 -9.16 3.45 -9.46
N VAL A 319 -9.57 4.23 -8.45
CA VAL A 319 -8.65 4.65 -7.38
C VAL A 319 -8.37 3.51 -6.40
N LEU A 320 -9.41 2.82 -5.92
CA LEU A 320 -9.29 1.75 -4.92
C LEU A 320 -8.55 0.52 -5.45
N GLU A 321 -8.58 0.28 -6.76
CA GLU A 321 -7.82 -0.78 -7.42
C GLU A 321 -6.30 -0.62 -7.20
N GLY A 322 -5.79 0.61 -7.23
CA GLY A 322 -4.37 0.91 -7.04
C GLY A 322 -3.96 1.28 -5.61
N LEU A 323 -4.88 1.23 -4.64
CA LEU A 323 -4.68 1.80 -3.31
C LEU A 323 -4.30 0.74 -2.28
N THR A 324 -3.11 0.88 -1.70
CA THR A 324 -2.60 0.04 -0.61
C THR A 324 -2.33 0.88 0.64
N GLY A 325 -2.09 0.24 1.79
CA GLY A 325 -1.64 0.91 3.00
C GLY A 325 -2.74 1.57 3.84
N LEU A 326 -4.03 1.31 3.56
CA LEU A 326 -5.16 1.96 4.23
C LEU A 326 -6.16 0.95 4.77
N ARG A 327 -6.92 1.38 5.79
CA ARG A 327 -8.16 0.73 6.21
C ARG A 327 -9.33 1.64 5.86
N LEU A 328 -10.31 1.11 5.14
CA LEU A 328 -11.43 1.87 4.61
C LEU A 328 -12.73 1.39 5.24
N GLY A 329 -13.53 2.34 5.72
CA GLY A 329 -14.93 2.14 6.07
C GLY A 329 -15.81 2.98 5.17
N LEU A 330 -17.01 2.50 4.87
CA LEU A 330 -18.02 3.26 4.15
C LEU A 330 -19.26 3.39 5.02
N MET A 331 -19.79 4.60 5.08
CA MET A 331 -21.16 4.84 5.53
C MET A 331 -21.94 5.60 4.48
N ARG A 332 -23.22 5.26 4.34
CA ARG A 332 -24.16 5.98 3.47
C ARG A 332 -25.07 6.84 4.33
N PHE A 333 -25.41 8.03 3.85
CA PHE A 333 -26.30 8.94 4.58
C PHE A 333 -27.39 9.52 3.67
N THR A 334 -28.55 9.74 4.28
CA THR A 334 -29.78 10.29 3.68
C THR A 334 -30.68 10.82 4.82
N ASP A 335 -31.79 11.48 4.53
CA ASP A 335 -32.70 12.07 5.55
C ASP A 335 -33.42 11.08 6.45
N SER A 336 -33.46 9.79 6.09
CA SER A 336 -33.87 8.74 7.03
C SER A 336 -32.81 8.44 8.11
N GLY A 337 -31.66 9.14 8.08
CA GLY A 337 -30.52 8.95 8.96
C GLY A 337 -29.37 8.19 8.32
N VAL A 338 -28.48 7.66 9.16
CA VAL A 338 -27.32 6.86 8.72
C VAL A 338 -27.76 5.43 8.40
N ALA A 339 -27.62 5.00 7.14
CA ALA A 339 -28.06 3.68 6.69
C ALA A 339 -27.19 2.52 7.21
N THR A 340 -25.98 2.81 7.70
CA THR A 340 -25.02 1.85 8.28
C THR A 340 -24.54 2.33 9.66
N PRO A 341 -25.27 2.03 10.74
CA PRO A 341 -25.00 2.59 12.07
C PRO A 341 -23.73 2.04 12.77
N ALA A 342 -23.17 0.94 12.28
CA ALA A 342 -21.86 0.43 12.72
C ALA A 342 -20.93 0.34 11.51
N VAL A 343 -19.84 1.10 11.53
CA VAL A 343 -18.86 1.10 10.44
C VAL A 343 -17.96 -0.12 10.58
N THR A 344 -17.84 -0.89 9.50
CA THR A 344 -16.86 -1.98 9.38
C THR A 344 -15.67 -1.47 8.58
N MET A 345 -14.47 -1.69 9.11
CA MET A 345 -13.22 -1.34 8.44
C MET A 345 -12.68 -2.52 7.64
N TYR A 346 -12.28 -2.25 6.40
CA TYR A 346 -11.69 -3.21 5.47
C TYR A 346 -10.24 -2.81 5.20
N ASP A 347 -9.30 -3.75 5.36
CA ASP A 347 -7.90 -3.52 5.05
C ASP A 347 -7.69 -3.66 3.54
N THR A 348 -7.23 -2.62 2.85
CA THR A 348 -7.09 -2.64 1.39
C THR A 348 -6.21 -3.77 0.88
N GLU A 349 -5.35 -4.32 1.74
CA GLU A 349 -4.38 -5.36 1.43
C GLU A 349 -4.71 -6.71 2.08
N SER A 350 -5.95 -6.91 2.51
CA SER A 350 -6.40 -8.24 2.92
C SER A 350 -6.38 -9.21 1.73
N GLY A 351 -5.89 -10.43 1.94
CA GLY A 351 -5.79 -11.45 0.89
C GLY A 351 -7.12 -12.01 0.38
N SER A 352 -8.25 -11.61 0.97
CA SER A 352 -9.60 -12.00 0.53
C SER A 352 -10.35 -10.80 -0.03
N ALA A 353 -10.93 -10.95 -1.23
CA ALA A 353 -11.75 -9.92 -1.88
C ALA A 353 -12.97 -9.48 -1.05
N SER A 354 -13.44 -10.35 -0.14
CA SER A 354 -14.56 -10.05 0.76
C SER A 354 -14.20 -9.09 1.91
N THR A 355 -12.91 -8.90 2.17
CA THR A 355 -12.38 -8.14 3.31
C THR A 355 -11.39 -7.04 2.91
N ASN A 356 -11.24 -6.77 1.60
CA ASN A 356 -10.26 -5.82 1.07
C ASN A 356 -10.85 -4.62 0.32
N GLY A 357 -10.02 -3.87 -0.40
CA GLY A 357 -10.44 -2.69 -1.17
C GLY A 357 -11.54 -2.99 -2.20
N LEU A 358 -11.57 -4.20 -2.77
CA LEU A 358 -12.60 -4.62 -3.73
C LEU A 358 -13.99 -4.71 -3.08
N ARG A 359 -14.06 -5.04 -1.78
CA ARG A 359 -15.32 -5.02 -1.03
C ARG A 359 -15.86 -3.60 -0.92
N VAL A 360 -14.99 -2.65 -0.61
CA VAL A 360 -15.35 -1.23 -0.47
C VAL A 360 -15.78 -0.67 -1.82
N ALA A 361 -15.05 -0.95 -2.91
CA ALA A 361 -15.45 -0.62 -4.28
C ALA A 361 -16.86 -1.19 -4.59
N GLY A 362 -17.10 -2.46 -4.24
CA GLY A 362 -18.41 -3.09 -4.41
C GLY A 362 -19.54 -2.39 -3.64
N GLN A 363 -19.25 -1.76 -2.50
CA GLN A 363 -20.23 -0.96 -1.76
C GLN A 363 -20.55 0.37 -2.45
N PHE A 364 -19.59 1.00 -3.14
CA PHE A 364 -19.89 2.15 -4.02
C PHE A 364 -20.71 1.71 -5.25
N TYR A 365 -20.46 0.51 -5.77
CA TYR A 365 -21.09 0.01 -7.00
C TYR A 365 -22.54 -0.41 -6.78
N THR A 366 -22.86 -0.92 -5.59
CA THR A 366 -24.19 -1.47 -5.25
C THR A 366 -25.05 -0.46 -4.51
N ASN A 367 -24.88 0.83 -4.80
CA ASN A 367 -25.69 1.85 -4.15
C ASN A 367 -27.17 1.69 -4.56
N ALA A 368 -28.02 1.34 -3.59
CA ALA A 368 -29.42 1.05 -3.81
C ALA A 368 -30.19 2.37 -3.89
N VAL A 369 -31.12 2.48 -4.83
CA VAL A 369 -32.08 3.60 -4.84
C VAL A 369 -32.97 3.42 -3.61
N ILE A 370 -32.79 4.25 -2.58
CA ILE A 370 -33.66 4.28 -1.40
C ILE A 370 -34.18 5.71 -1.24
N GLU A 371 -35.50 5.89 -1.31
CA GLU A 371 -36.22 7.08 -0.84
C GLU A 371 -35.95 7.22 0.68
N PRO A 372 -35.38 8.34 1.20
CA PRO A 372 -35.89 9.73 1.10
C PRO A 372 -34.85 10.80 0.70
N GLU A 373 -35.33 12.04 0.46
CA GLU A 373 -34.55 13.22 0.00
C GLU A 373 -33.77 13.91 1.13
N GLY A 374 -32.45 14.11 0.99
CA GLY A 374 -31.66 15.10 1.74
C GLY A 374 -30.25 14.69 2.23
N THR A 375 -29.41 15.69 2.54
CA THR A 375 -27.96 15.58 2.79
C THR A 375 -27.59 15.98 4.24
N PRO A 376 -27.75 15.11 5.26
CA PRO A 376 -27.49 15.45 6.67
C PRO A 376 -25.99 15.44 7.07
N THR A 377 -25.16 16.21 6.39
CA THR A 377 -23.68 16.23 6.55
C THR A 377 -23.22 16.43 8.00
N HIS A 378 -23.86 17.32 8.77
CA HIS A 378 -23.52 17.55 10.19
C HIS A 378 -23.68 16.27 11.03
N ALA A 379 -24.79 15.54 10.84
CA ALA A 379 -25.04 14.29 11.53
C ALA A 379 -24.07 13.19 11.09
N THR A 380 -23.73 13.15 9.80
CA THR A 380 -22.74 12.24 9.24
C THR A 380 -21.37 12.42 9.90
N ILE A 381 -20.82 13.65 9.92
CA ILE A 381 -19.53 13.95 10.56
C ILE A 381 -19.53 13.55 12.04
N LYS A 382 -20.59 13.91 12.78
CA LYS A 382 -20.73 13.55 14.19
C LYS A 382 -20.78 12.04 14.39
N HIS A 383 -21.48 11.31 13.51
CA HIS A 383 -21.55 9.86 13.59
C HIS A 383 -20.18 9.22 13.33
N ILE A 384 -19.46 9.63 12.27
CA ILE A 384 -18.10 9.13 11.99
C ILE A 384 -17.19 9.32 13.20
N ALA A 385 -17.19 10.51 13.78
CA ALA A 385 -16.37 10.79 14.95
C ALA A 385 -16.74 9.89 16.15
N SER A 386 -18.03 9.63 16.36
CA SER A 386 -18.47 8.71 17.41
C SER A 386 -18.02 7.26 17.20
N GLN A 387 -17.86 6.84 15.93
CA GLN A 387 -17.34 5.51 15.60
C GLN A 387 -15.86 5.41 15.97
N TYR A 388 -15.05 6.42 15.63
CA TYR A 388 -13.64 6.46 16.01
C TYR A 388 -13.44 6.49 17.53
N GLU A 389 -14.29 7.24 18.25
CA GLU A 389 -14.20 7.37 19.70
C GLU A 389 -14.60 6.09 20.44
N ASN A 390 -15.71 5.46 20.05
CA ASN A 390 -16.37 4.44 20.87
C ASN A 390 -16.19 3.00 20.36
N ASN A 391 -15.73 2.80 19.12
CA ASN A 391 -15.58 1.46 18.55
C ASN A 391 -14.10 1.02 18.57
N PRO A 392 -13.70 0.14 19.50
CA PRO A 392 -12.30 -0.30 19.61
C PRO A 392 -11.80 -1.12 18.42
N ASN A 393 -12.70 -1.57 17.53
CA ASN A 393 -12.33 -2.30 16.31
C ASN A 393 -11.86 -1.39 15.17
N ILE A 394 -12.09 -0.07 15.27
CA ILE A 394 -11.71 0.92 14.26
C ILE A 394 -10.29 1.41 14.54
N ILE A 395 -10.07 2.12 15.66
CA ILE A 395 -8.73 2.52 16.11
C ILE A 395 -8.11 1.34 16.87
N GLN A 396 -7.13 0.69 16.26
CA GLN A 396 -6.44 -0.47 16.83
C GLN A 396 -5.13 -0.08 17.52
N TYR A 397 -4.56 1.08 17.16
CA TYR A 397 -3.23 1.49 17.57
C TYR A 397 -3.17 2.96 18.00
N ALA A 398 -2.35 3.29 18.99
CA ALA A 398 -2.18 4.66 19.50
C ALA A 398 -1.56 5.63 18.49
N CYS A 399 -0.78 5.10 17.53
CA CYS A 399 -0.15 5.87 16.45
C CYS A 399 -0.99 5.95 15.17
N GLN A 400 -2.22 5.44 15.19
CA GLN A 400 -3.05 5.34 13.99
C GLN A 400 -3.62 6.70 13.60
N ARG A 401 -3.43 7.07 12.34
CA ARG A 401 -4.07 8.26 11.75
C ARG A 401 -5.51 7.94 11.36
N ASN A 402 -6.42 8.88 11.55
CA ASN A 402 -7.84 8.67 11.31
C ASN A 402 -8.39 9.84 10.50
N SER A 403 -9.08 9.52 9.42
CA SER A 403 -9.64 10.51 8.51
C SER A 403 -11.10 10.24 8.25
N MET A 404 -11.85 11.30 8.02
CA MET A 404 -13.18 11.22 7.41
C MET A 404 -13.13 11.83 6.01
N PHE A 405 -13.81 11.21 5.07
CA PHE A 405 -13.89 11.69 3.69
C PHE A 405 -15.36 11.81 3.28
N ILE A 406 -15.85 13.04 3.22
CA ILE A 406 -17.23 13.35 2.83
C ILE A 406 -17.32 13.52 1.30
N VAL A 407 -18.14 12.70 0.67
CA VAL A 407 -18.46 12.77 -0.76
C VAL A 407 -19.91 13.21 -0.89
N THR A 408 -20.15 14.36 -1.53
CA THR A 408 -21.50 14.95 -1.68
C THR A 408 -21.68 15.60 -3.05
N ASP A 409 -22.91 15.61 -3.55
CA ASP A 409 -23.35 16.37 -4.72
C ASP A 409 -24.40 17.44 -4.39
N GLY A 410 -24.65 17.67 -3.10
CA GLY A 410 -25.70 18.54 -2.59
C GLY A 410 -25.30 19.36 -1.36
N PHE A 411 -26.14 20.34 -1.04
CA PHE A 411 -26.01 21.15 0.16
C PHE A 411 -26.57 20.43 1.37
N SER A 412 -25.98 20.65 2.54
CA SER A 412 -26.60 20.12 3.75
C SER A 412 -27.96 20.79 4.05
N ASN A 413 -28.88 19.99 4.57
CA ASN A 413 -30.18 20.46 5.05
C ASN A 413 -30.16 20.99 6.49
N THR A 414 -29.02 20.87 7.17
CA THR A 414 -28.82 21.34 8.55
C THR A 414 -27.71 22.37 8.60
N THR A 415 -27.84 23.35 9.49
CA THR A 415 -26.86 24.44 9.66
C THR A 415 -26.06 24.35 10.95
N SER A 416 -26.50 23.52 11.90
CA SER A 416 -25.85 23.39 13.21
C SER A 416 -26.22 22.08 13.91
N ILE A 417 -25.27 21.52 14.67
CA ILE A 417 -25.49 20.42 15.61
C ILE A 417 -24.62 20.61 16.87
N ALA A 418 -25.01 19.99 17.99
CA ALA A 418 -24.23 20.05 19.22
C ALA A 418 -22.82 19.45 19.05
N VAL A 419 -21.81 20.26 19.39
CA VAL A 419 -20.37 19.97 19.33
C VAL A 419 -19.85 19.56 20.71
N PRO A 420 -18.91 18.59 20.80
CA PRO A 420 -18.20 18.32 22.05
C PRO A 420 -17.44 19.54 22.57
N ALA A 421 -17.23 19.64 23.90
CA ALA A 421 -16.38 20.70 24.46
C ALA A 421 -14.91 20.49 24.04
N TYR A 422 -14.21 21.57 23.67
CA TYR A 422 -12.80 21.55 23.28
C TYR A 422 -12.16 22.95 23.43
N ASP A 423 -10.82 23.01 23.47
CA ASP A 423 -10.08 24.27 23.48
C ASP A 423 -9.90 24.81 22.05
N LYS A 424 -10.73 25.80 21.68
CA LYS A 424 -10.68 26.45 20.36
C LYS A 424 -9.32 27.07 20.02
N ASN A 425 -8.53 27.47 21.03
CA ASN A 425 -7.26 28.16 20.81
C ASN A 425 -6.10 27.20 20.53
N LYS A 426 -6.16 25.94 20.98
CA LYS A 426 -5.05 24.97 20.86
C LYS A 426 -4.58 24.79 19.40
N TYR A 427 -5.54 24.70 18.48
CA TYR A 427 -5.28 24.60 17.04
C TYR A 427 -6.10 25.58 16.18
N GLY A 428 -6.97 26.41 16.76
CA GLY A 428 -7.82 27.36 16.02
C GLY A 428 -7.56 28.83 16.32
N GLY A 429 -6.49 29.16 17.06
CA GLY A 429 -6.25 30.51 17.57
C GLY A 429 -5.83 31.58 16.56
N ALA A 430 -5.69 31.25 15.27
CA ALA A 430 -5.24 32.18 14.23
C ALA A 430 -5.96 31.94 12.89
N PRO A 431 -6.15 32.97 12.05
CA PRO A 431 -6.69 32.80 10.69
C PRO A 431 -5.85 31.81 9.86
N PRO A 432 -6.45 31.04 8.93
CA PRO A 432 -7.87 31.02 8.55
C PRO A 432 -8.76 30.15 9.45
N TYR A 433 -8.27 29.67 10.59
CA TYR A 433 -9.00 28.75 11.48
C TYR A 433 -10.01 29.44 12.42
N THR A 434 -10.11 30.76 12.36
CA THR A 434 -10.98 31.58 13.25
C THR A 434 -12.36 31.79 12.65
N ASP A 435 -13.19 32.59 13.34
CA ASP A 435 -14.51 33.05 12.86
C ASP A 435 -15.49 31.90 12.57
N ILE A 436 -15.48 30.90 13.45
CA ILE A 436 -16.25 29.66 13.36
C ILE A 436 -17.68 29.84 13.92
N PRO A 437 -18.74 29.67 13.12
CA PRO A 437 -20.12 29.64 13.62
C PRO A 437 -20.38 28.43 14.53
N ASN A 438 -21.13 28.61 15.61
CA ASN A 438 -21.36 27.53 16.59
C ASN A 438 -22.16 26.36 16.00
N GLY A 439 -21.62 25.15 16.12
CA GLY A 439 -22.23 23.91 15.63
C GLY A 439 -22.14 23.66 14.14
N SER A 440 -21.41 24.50 13.40
CA SER A 440 -21.16 24.34 11.97
C SER A 440 -20.25 23.14 11.67
N LEU A 441 -20.08 22.81 10.39
CA LEU A 441 -19.13 21.77 9.95
C LEU A 441 -17.69 22.15 10.33
N SER A 442 -17.34 23.44 10.26
CA SER A 442 -16.02 23.93 10.67
C SER A 442 -15.76 23.89 12.18
N ASP A 443 -16.81 24.02 13.01
CA ASP A 443 -16.75 23.85 14.47
C ASP A 443 -16.53 22.37 14.84
N LEU A 444 -17.30 21.47 14.22
CA LEU A 444 -17.15 20.01 14.39
C LEU A 444 -15.76 19.53 13.99
N ALA A 445 -15.29 19.93 12.81
CA ALA A 445 -13.99 19.50 12.30
C ALA A 445 -12.85 19.96 13.23
N LEU A 446 -12.87 21.20 13.72
CA LEU A 446 -11.86 21.67 14.67
C LEU A 446 -11.95 20.92 16.01
N ALA A 447 -13.16 20.64 16.50
CA ALA A 447 -13.36 19.89 17.74
C ALA A 447 -12.76 18.49 17.67
N TYR A 448 -13.03 17.74 16.59
CA TYR A 448 -12.50 16.38 16.39
C TYR A 448 -11.03 16.32 15.99
N TYR A 449 -10.48 17.41 15.44
CA TYR A 449 -9.04 17.57 15.29
C TYR A 449 -8.35 17.89 16.63
N THR A 450 -9.01 18.59 17.55
CA THR A 450 -8.40 19.07 18.79
C THR A 450 -8.50 18.08 19.95
N ASN A 451 -9.65 17.43 20.09
CA ASN A 451 -9.90 16.48 21.17
C ASN A 451 -9.17 15.16 20.92
N ARG A 452 -8.55 14.64 21.97
CA ARG A 452 -7.89 13.33 21.92
C ARG A 452 -8.96 12.23 21.96
N LEU A 453 -8.91 11.36 20.95
CA LEU A 453 -9.73 10.17 20.85
C LEU A 453 -9.14 9.02 21.67
N ARG A 454 -9.97 8.05 22.07
CA ARG A 454 -9.54 6.77 22.68
C ARG A 454 -8.55 6.94 23.83
N LEU A 455 -9.04 7.52 24.92
CA LEU A 455 -8.24 7.82 26.12
C LEU A 455 -7.61 6.59 26.80
N ASP A 456 -8.08 5.38 26.47
CA ASP A 456 -7.54 4.10 26.91
C ASP A 456 -6.19 3.75 26.23
N LEU A 457 -5.86 4.37 25.09
CA LEU A 457 -4.57 4.22 24.41
C LEU A 457 -3.61 5.36 24.77
N PRO A 458 -2.28 5.17 24.83
CA PRO A 458 -1.34 6.24 25.20
C PRO A 458 -1.41 7.51 24.33
N ALA A 459 -1.18 8.68 24.94
CA ALA A 459 -1.12 9.97 24.26
C ALA A 459 0.18 10.16 23.46
N GLY A 460 0.16 11.12 22.52
CA GLY A 460 1.37 11.60 21.84
C GLY A 460 2.03 10.61 20.89
N ARG A 461 1.29 9.63 20.35
CA ARG A 461 1.83 8.56 19.51
C ARG A 461 1.54 8.73 18.01
N VAL A 462 0.64 9.62 17.62
CA VAL A 462 0.34 9.86 16.19
C VAL A 462 1.52 10.60 15.56
N PRO A 463 2.12 10.09 14.46
CA PRO A 463 3.21 10.78 13.79
C PRO A 463 2.76 12.13 13.24
N ILE A 464 3.47 13.20 13.55
CA ILE A 464 3.18 14.54 13.02
C ILE A 464 3.72 14.70 11.59
N SER A 465 3.06 15.51 10.76
CA SER A 465 3.54 15.81 9.42
C SER A 465 4.86 16.60 9.46
N ALA A 466 5.86 16.19 8.69
CA ALA A 466 7.10 16.95 8.50
C ALA A 466 6.95 18.10 7.49
N SER A 467 5.80 18.19 6.80
CA SER A 467 5.53 19.23 5.81
C SER A 467 5.58 20.63 6.42
N ALA A 468 6.13 21.56 5.64
CA ALA A 468 6.10 23.00 5.92
C ALA A 468 4.84 23.69 5.36
N ALA A 469 3.92 22.92 4.75
CA ALA A 469 2.66 23.46 4.24
C ALA A 469 1.85 24.13 5.38
N PRO A 470 1.17 25.27 5.12
CA PRO A 470 0.43 26.00 6.15
C PRO A 470 -0.64 25.20 6.90
N ASN A 471 -1.22 24.18 6.26
CA ASN A 471 -2.25 23.30 6.83
C ASN A 471 -1.73 21.93 7.28
N ALA A 472 -0.43 21.77 7.49
CA ALA A 472 0.15 20.50 7.90
C ALA A 472 -0.40 20.03 9.26
N ASP A 473 -0.69 18.74 9.37
CA ASP A 473 -1.10 18.10 10.63
C ASP A 473 0.07 18.06 11.63
N LYS A 474 -0.14 18.67 12.80
CA LYS A 474 0.84 18.76 13.90
C LYS A 474 0.28 18.22 15.22
N ASN A 475 -0.84 17.49 15.21
CA ASN A 475 -1.40 16.95 16.45
C ASN A 475 -0.85 15.53 16.74
N PRO A 476 -0.10 15.33 17.84
CA PRO A 476 0.48 14.03 18.17
C PRO A 476 -0.51 13.09 18.90
N ASP A 477 -1.69 13.57 19.28
CA ASP A 477 -2.74 12.74 19.90
C ASP A 477 -3.64 12.09 18.84
N LEU A 478 -4.33 10.99 19.17
CA LEU A 478 -5.36 10.42 18.28
C LEU A 478 -6.45 11.47 17.99
N HIS A 479 -6.66 11.79 16.73
CA HIS A 479 -7.59 12.82 16.26
C HIS A 479 -8.15 12.46 14.88
N ILE A 480 -9.05 13.29 14.33
CA ILE A 480 -9.59 13.09 12.96
C ILE A 480 -9.23 14.23 12.02
N ASN A 481 -8.67 13.88 10.85
CA ASN A 481 -8.54 14.80 9.72
C ASN A 481 -9.82 14.79 8.84
N THR A 482 -10.21 15.94 8.30
CA THR A 482 -11.47 16.09 7.54
C THR A 482 -11.21 16.42 6.07
N TYR A 483 -11.64 15.53 5.17
CA TYR A 483 -11.52 15.68 3.72
C TYR A 483 -12.90 15.71 3.06
N ALA A 484 -12.97 16.34 1.89
CA ALA A 484 -14.21 16.43 1.13
C ALA A 484 -14.00 16.40 -0.38
N ILE A 485 -15.02 15.94 -1.10
CA ILE A 485 -15.16 16.18 -2.54
C ILE A 485 -16.59 16.61 -2.82
N SER A 486 -16.72 17.69 -3.60
CA SER A 486 -17.98 18.18 -4.12
C SER A 486 -18.12 17.78 -5.58
N LEU A 487 -19.23 17.14 -5.92
CA LEU A 487 -19.57 16.80 -7.30
C LEU A 487 -20.42 17.93 -7.90
N GLY A 488 -19.77 18.78 -8.71
CA GLY A 488 -20.40 19.88 -9.46
C GLY A 488 -20.91 21.08 -8.66
N VAL A 489 -21.31 20.91 -7.40
CA VAL A 489 -21.85 22.01 -6.58
C VAL A 489 -20.76 22.92 -6.00
N ARG A 490 -21.06 24.22 -5.95
CA ARG A 490 -20.12 25.28 -5.57
C ARG A 490 -20.68 26.11 -4.43
N GLY A 491 -19.77 26.67 -3.63
CA GLY A 491 -20.06 27.65 -2.61
C GLY A 491 -20.08 29.07 -3.17
N SER A 492 -20.39 30.04 -2.31
CA SER A 492 -20.29 31.47 -2.67
C SER A 492 -18.84 31.97 -2.64
N LEU A 493 -17.98 31.32 -1.87
CA LEU A 493 -16.56 31.62 -1.71
C LEU A 493 -15.66 30.53 -2.32
N TRP A 494 -16.16 29.31 -2.46
CA TRP A 494 -15.42 28.18 -3.00
C TRP A 494 -16.01 27.66 -4.32
N PRO A 495 -15.20 27.32 -5.35
CA PRO A 495 -13.74 27.38 -5.38
C PRO A 495 -13.25 28.71 -5.96
N THR A 496 -12.62 29.56 -5.13
CA THR A 496 -11.91 30.76 -5.62
C THR A 496 -10.41 30.50 -5.70
N ALA A 497 -9.68 31.32 -6.48
CA ALA A 497 -8.24 31.17 -6.68
C ALA A 497 -7.38 31.75 -5.53
N VAL A 498 -8.01 32.25 -4.46
CA VAL A 498 -7.31 32.89 -3.34
C VAL A 498 -6.86 31.81 -2.34
N ASP A 499 -5.59 31.84 -1.96
CA ASP A 499 -5.06 30.99 -0.89
C ASP A 499 -5.54 31.48 0.48
N PRO A 500 -6.39 30.71 1.20
CA PRO A 500 -6.94 31.14 2.49
C PRO A 500 -5.87 31.29 3.59
N PHE A 501 -4.69 30.69 3.43
CA PHE A 501 -3.58 30.82 4.39
C PHE A 501 -2.77 32.10 4.18
N VAL A 502 -2.92 32.75 3.02
CA VAL A 502 -2.28 34.04 2.71
C VAL A 502 -3.29 35.18 2.85
N THR A 503 -4.49 35.01 2.31
CA THR A 503 -5.58 35.98 2.39
C THR A 503 -6.85 35.27 2.84
N PRO A 504 -7.11 35.21 4.16
CA PRO A 504 -8.28 34.56 4.70
C PRO A 504 -9.58 35.19 4.16
N PRO A 505 -10.52 34.38 3.64
CA PRO A 505 -11.82 34.90 3.24
C PRO A 505 -12.66 35.31 4.46
N VAL A 506 -13.65 36.17 4.24
CA VAL A 506 -14.66 36.46 5.27
C VAL A 506 -15.70 35.34 5.25
N TRP A 507 -15.64 34.46 6.25
CA TRP A 507 -16.57 33.34 6.38
C TRP A 507 -18.01 33.85 6.59
N THR A 508 -18.96 33.25 5.87
CA THR A 508 -20.39 33.57 5.98
C THR A 508 -21.10 32.54 6.84
N ALA A 509 -22.16 32.95 7.55
CA ALA A 509 -22.92 32.03 8.39
C ALA A 509 -23.67 30.99 7.52
N PRO A 510 -23.62 29.69 7.88
CA PRO A 510 -24.25 28.62 7.13
C PRO A 510 -25.79 28.75 7.11
N LEU A 511 -26.38 28.72 5.91
CA LEU A 511 -27.83 28.62 5.65
C LEU A 511 -28.18 27.26 5.06
N ALA A 512 -29.31 26.66 5.45
CA ALA A 512 -29.74 25.36 4.94
C ALA A 512 -30.01 25.41 3.43
N ASP A 513 -29.66 24.33 2.72
CA ASP A 513 -29.89 24.19 1.28
C ASP A 513 -29.30 25.33 0.42
N HIS A 514 -28.19 25.90 0.88
CA HIS A 514 -27.58 27.11 0.31
C HIS A 514 -26.07 26.95 0.06
N PRO A 515 -25.49 27.62 -0.96
CA PRO A 515 -24.05 27.59 -1.27
C PRO A 515 -23.10 27.84 -0.09
N SER A 516 -23.54 28.61 0.91
CA SER A 516 -22.78 28.84 2.15
C SER A 516 -22.38 27.55 2.90
N LEU A 517 -23.07 26.41 2.67
CA LEU A 517 -22.67 25.14 3.30
C LEU A 517 -21.52 24.44 2.61
N ILE A 518 -21.32 24.69 1.31
CA ILE A 518 -20.10 24.25 0.63
C ILE A 518 -18.92 25.09 1.14
N ASP A 519 -19.14 26.37 1.41
CA ASP A 519 -18.12 27.23 2.02
C ASP A 519 -17.79 26.77 3.45
N ASP A 520 -18.79 26.43 4.27
CA ASP A 520 -18.59 25.88 5.62
C ASP A 520 -17.95 24.48 5.59
N GLN A 521 -18.28 23.65 4.61
CA GLN A 521 -17.61 22.35 4.40
C GLN A 521 -16.14 22.54 4.01
N TRP A 522 -15.83 23.51 3.14
CA TRP A 522 -14.46 23.88 2.81
C TRP A 522 -13.71 24.40 4.04
N HIS A 523 -14.32 25.30 4.82
CA HIS A 523 -13.77 25.76 6.10
C HIS A 523 -13.55 24.60 7.08
N GLY A 524 -14.44 23.61 7.09
CA GLY A 524 -14.27 22.37 7.85
C GLY A 524 -13.07 21.54 7.42
N THR A 525 -12.79 21.41 6.13
CA THR A 525 -11.56 20.73 5.68
C THR A 525 -10.30 21.48 6.09
N ILE A 526 -10.32 22.82 6.10
CA ILE A 526 -9.22 23.65 6.60
C ILE A 526 -9.03 23.41 8.10
N ASN A 527 -10.10 23.53 8.89
CA ASN A 527 -10.05 23.32 10.34
C ASN A 527 -9.69 21.88 10.74
N GLY A 528 -10.05 20.90 9.91
CA GLY A 528 -9.71 19.50 10.07
C GLY A 528 -8.41 19.07 9.38
N ARG A 529 -7.58 19.98 8.86
CA ARG A 529 -6.24 19.69 8.28
C ARG A 529 -6.30 18.70 7.11
N GLY A 530 -7.37 18.77 6.32
CA GLY A 530 -7.52 18.01 5.09
C GLY A 530 -7.65 18.90 3.87
N LEU A 531 -8.22 18.32 2.80
CA LEU A 531 -8.34 18.91 1.47
C LEU A 531 -9.77 18.78 0.95
N MET A 532 -10.17 19.73 0.09
CA MET A 532 -11.44 19.70 -0.63
C MET A 532 -11.23 19.86 -2.13
N TYR A 533 -11.88 19.01 -2.93
CA TYR A 533 -11.82 19.05 -4.39
C TYR A 533 -13.19 19.27 -5.01
N LEU A 534 -13.23 19.99 -6.14
CA LEU A 534 -14.38 20.04 -7.04
C LEU A 534 -14.13 19.05 -8.17
N ALA A 535 -15.13 18.23 -8.47
CA ALA A 535 -15.09 17.37 -9.64
C ALA A 535 -16.38 17.49 -10.45
N THR A 536 -16.24 17.57 -11.77
CA THR A 536 -17.37 17.69 -12.70
C THR A 536 -17.46 16.55 -13.70
N ASN A 537 -16.39 15.78 -13.85
CA ASN A 537 -16.30 14.63 -14.74
C ASN A 537 -15.57 13.45 -14.08
N PRO A 538 -15.61 12.24 -14.69
CA PRO A 538 -15.01 11.06 -14.08
C PRO A 538 -13.49 11.16 -13.84
N SER A 539 -12.76 11.83 -14.74
CA SER A 539 -11.31 11.96 -14.66
C SER A 539 -10.90 12.89 -13.51
N GLU A 540 -11.59 14.02 -13.37
CA GLU A 540 -11.42 14.93 -12.22
C GLU A 540 -11.80 14.24 -10.91
N THR A 541 -12.89 13.47 -10.90
CA THR A 541 -13.37 12.75 -9.72
C THR A 541 -12.33 11.72 -9.25
N ALA A 542 -11.81 10.90 -10.15
CA ALA A 542 -10.75 9.94 -9.84
C ALA A 542 -9.48 10.64 -9.36
N SER A 543 -9.09 11.73 -10.05
CA SER A 543 -7.89 12.51 -9.68
C SER A 543 -8.01 13.15 -8.29
N GLY A 544 -9.16 13.73 -7.96
CA GLY A 544 -9.41 14.35 -6.65
C GLY A 544 -9.44 13.33 -5.51
N ILE A 545 -10.13 12.19 -5.70
CA ILE A 545 -10.14 11.10 -4.72
C ILE A 545 -8.72 10.55 -4.52
N ARG A 546 -7.98 10.31 -5.61
CA ARG A 546 -6.59 9.85 -5.56
C ARG A 546 -5.71 10.85 -4.81
N ALA A 547 -5.85 12.15 -5.08
CA ALA A 547 -5.08 13.19 -4.41
C ALA A 547 -5.36 13.22 -2.89
N VAL A 548 -6.62 13.11 -2.47
CA VAL A 548 -6.99 13.01 -1.03
C VAL A 548 -6.37 11.78 -0.39
N LEU A 549 -6.54 10.60 -0.99
CA LEU A 549 -6.05 9.36 -0.39
C LEU A 549 -4.52 9.31 -0.39
N THR A 550 -3.87 9.85 -1.42
CA THR A 550 -2.41 10.04 -1.44
C THR A 550 -1.96 11.04 -0.38
N ASP A 551 -2.68 12.13 -0.12
CA ASP A 551 -2.35 13.05 0.98
C ASP A 551 -2.37 12.30 2.32
N ILE A 552 -3.43 11.52 2.59
CA ILE A 552 -3.55 10.72 3.82
C ILE A 552 -2.38 9.73 3.97
N ILE A 553 -1.97 9.08 2.88
CA ILE A 553 -0.86 8.11 2.86
C ILE A 553 0.52 8.80 2.96
N SER A 554 0.70 9.95 2.30
CA SER A 554 2.01 10.61 2.10
C SER A 554 2.45 11.51 3.24
N GLN A 555 1.55 11.86 4.18
CA GLN A 555 1.94 12.59 5.36
C GLN A 555 2.99 11.80 6.16
N THR A 556 4.17 12.40 6.29
CA THR A 556 5.43 11.78 6.76
C THR A 556 5.24 11.10 8.11
N GLY A 557 5.70 9.84 8.22
CA GLY A 557 5.50 8.96 9.39
C GLY A 557 4.49 7.83 9.16
N ALA A 558 3.65 7.90 8.12
CA ALA A 558 2.69 6.85 7.78
C ALA A 558 3.29 5.67 6.98
N GLN A 559 4.42 5.84 6.27
CA GLN A 559 4.83 4.89 5.23
C GLN A 559 6.35 4.80 4.94
N GLY A 560 7.24 5.56 5.58
CA GLY A 560 8.68 5.42 5.31
C GLY A 560 9.29 4.24 6.09
N GLY A 561 9.70 3.19 5.40
CA GLY A 561 10.58 2.18 5.97
C GLY A 561 11.88 2.11 5.21
N VAL A 562 12.95 2.50 5.89
CA VAL A 562 14.30 2.30 5.39
C VAL A 562 14.75 0.91 5.84
N ALA A 563 15.20 0.11 4.89
CA ALA A 563 15.83 -1.18 5.10
C ALA A 563 17.34 -1.01 5.31
N VAL A 564 17.88 -1.98 6.06
CA VAL A 564 19.25 -2.09 6.55
C VAL A 564 20.30 -1.38 5.70
N SER A 565 21.05 -0.48 6.34
CA SER A 565 22.21 0.18 5.76
C SER A 565 23.43 -0.73 5.72
N THR A 566 24.22 -0.63 4.65
CA THR A 566 25.62 -1.07 4.70
C THR A 566 26.53 0.14 4.67
N VAL A 567 27.14 0.44 5.82
CA VAL A 567 28.18 1.47 5.92
C VAL A 567 29.52 0.79 5.71
N ASN A 568 30.09 0.97 4.52
CA ASN A 568 31.26 0.22 4.08
C ASN A 568 32.44 1.16 3.81
N LEU A 569 33.07 1.66 4.88
CA LEU A 569 34.23 2.56 4.75
C LEU A 569 35.51 1.80 4.33
N ALA A 570 36.19 2.30 3.31
CA ALA A 570 37.62 2.06 3.06
C ALA A 570 38.26 3.38 2.65
N ARG A 571 39.59 3.48 2.76
CA ARG A 571 40.35 4.68 2.37
C ARG A 571 40.10 5.01 0.89
N GLY A 572 39.21 5.97 0.61
CA GLY A 572 38.86 6.42 -0.74
C GLY A 572 37.40 6.21 -1.18
N ASP A 573 36.56 5.49 -0.42
CA ASP A 573 35.11 5.37 -0.67
C ASP A 573 34.33 5.93 0.53
N ASN A 574 33.57 7.00 0.28
CA ASN A 574 32.84 7.79 1.27
C ASN A 574 31.32 7.72 1.03
N ARG A 575 30.79 6.54 0.68
CA ARG A 575 29.35 6.32 0.44
C ARG A 575 28.75 5.27 1.37
N ALA A 576 27.51 5.49 1.79
CA ALA A 576 26.63 4.54 2.44
C ALA A 576 25.48 4.18 1.49
N TYR A 577 25.08 2.91 1.45
CA TYR A 577 23.99 2.44 0.59
C TYR A 577 22.81 1.96 1.44
N PHE A 578 21.61 2.42 1.09
CA PHE A 578 20.36 2.07 1.77
C PHE A 578 19.42 1.34 0.83
N GLY A 579 18.79 0.27 1.31
CA GLY A 579 17.58 -0.25 0.71
C GLY A 579 16.38 0.50 1.28
N ILE A 580 15.40 0.85 0.46
CA ILE A 580 14.20 1.57 0.93
C ILE A 580 12.97 0.88 0.35
N TYR A 581 11.84 0.96 1.05
CA TYR A 581 10.54 0.66 0.47
C TYR A 581 9.51 1.77 0.71
N ASN A 582 8.55 1.85 -0.22
CA ASN A 582 7.36 2.68 -0.11
C ASN A 582 6.12 1.76 -0.11
N PRO A 583 5.39 1.63 1.01
CA PRO A 583 4.15 0.86 1.09
C PRO A 583 3.00 1.43 0.24
N ALA A 584 3.11 2.68 -0.25
CA ALA A 584 2.26 3.17 -1.34
C ALA A 584 2.69 2.52 -2.67
N GLY A 585 2.08 1.39 -3.00
CA GLY A 585 2.40 0.60 -4.19
C GLY A 585 3.52 -0.44 -4.02
N TRP A 586 4.12 -0.53 -2.84
CA TRP A 586 5.17 -1.49 -2.45
C TRP A 586 6.37 -1.57 -3.39
N THR A 587 6.90 -0.40 -3.69
CA THR A 587 8.08 -0.24 -4.53
C THR A 587 9.31 -0.07 -3.65
N GLY A 588 10.47 -0.51 -4.14
CA GLY A 588 11.75 -0.35 -3.47
C GLY A 588 12.69 0.61 -4.18
N ASP A 589 13.78 0.93 -3.49
CA ASP A 589 14.88 1.71 -4.04
C ASP A 589 16.21 1.32 -3.38
N VAL A 590 17.30 1.56 -4.09
CA VAL A 590 18.64 1.64 -3.51
C VAL A 590 19.13 3.07 -3.66
N THR A 591 19.42 3.72 -2.55
CA THR A 591 19.97 5.08 -2.55
C THR A 591 21.40 5.09 -2.00
N ALA A 592 22.19 6.06 -2.46
CA ALA A 592 23.52 6.33 -1.93
C ALA A 592 23.59 7.68 -1.23
N HIS A 593 24.27 7.72 -0.09
CA HIS A 593 24.42 8.92 0.73
C HIS A 593 25.90 9.11 1.13
N PRO A 594 26.39 10.35 1.32
CA PRO A 594 27.76 10.59 1.72
C PRO A 594 27.98 10.21 3.20
N ILE A 595 29.16 9.69 3.50
CA ILE A 595 29.66 9.46 4.86
C ILE A 595 30.94 10.25 5.11
N ASP A 596 30.99 10.92 6.26
CA ASP A 596 32.19 11.61 6.73
C ASP A 596 33.21 10.60 7.26
N ALA A 597 34.38 10.51 6.62
CA ALA A 597 35.45 9.57 6.97
C ALA A 597 36.19 9.90 8.29
N ALA A 598 36.02 11.10 8.86
CA ALA A 598 36.59 11.49 10.15
C ALA A 598 35.65 11.14 11.32
N THR A 599 34.34 11.32 11.13
CA THR A 599 33.34 11.15 12.19
C THR A 599 32.55 9.84 12.08
N GLY A 600 32.46 9.25 10.89
CA GLY A 600 31.59 8.12 10.59
C GLY A 600 30.12 8.51 10.38
N LYS A 601 29.80 9.81 10.36
CA LYS A 601 28.43 10.31 10.24
C LYS A 601 27.93 10.25 8.80
N VAL A 602 26.73 9.70 8.62
CA VAL A 602 26.02 9.69 7.33
C VAL A 602 25.08 10.89 7.26
N ASP A 603 25.02 11.56 6.11
CA ASP A 603 24.00 12.58 5.84
C ASP A 603 22.82 11.96 5.06
N PRO A 604 21.70 11.64 5.74
CA PRO A 604 20.57 11.01 5.09
C PRO A 604 19.79 11.97 4.18
N ALA A 605 19.97 13.30 4.33
CA ALA A 605 19.29 14.29 3.51
C ALA A 605 20.00 14.54 2.17
N ALA A 606 21.30 14.23 2.09
CA ALA A 606 22.10 14.36 0.88
C ALA A 606 22.06 13.06 0.05
N GLU A 607 21.00 12.85 -0.74
CA GLU A 607 20.97 11.76 -1.71
C GLU A 607 21.94 12.02 -2.87
N LEU A 608 22.87 11.09 -3.11
CA LEU A 608 23.81 11.13 -4.24
C LEU A 608 23.18 10.58 -5.53
N TRP A 609 22.39 9.50 -5.40
CA TRP A 609 21.61 8.91 -6.48
C TRP A 609 20.54 7.96 -5.95
N SER A 610 19.52 7.73 -6.79
CA SER A 610 18.45 6.73 -6.62
C SER A 610 18.45 5.76 -7.80
N ALA A 611 18.53 4.46 -7.51
CA ALA A 611 18.49 3.41 -8.53
C ALA A 611 17.11 3.28 -9.17
N SER A 612 16.05 3.40 -8.39
CA SER A 612 14.66 3.37 -8.86
C SER A 612 14.35 4.52 -9.81
N ALA A 613 14.80 5.74 -9.50
CA ALA A 613 14.63 6.91 -10.37
C ALA A 613 15.36 6.71 -11.71
N THR A 614 16.58 6.18 -11.66
CA THR A 614 17.40 5.93 -12.85
C THR A 614 16.79 4.82 -13.71
N LEU A 615 16.25 3.77 -13.08
CA LEU A 615 15.60 2.67 -13.78
C LEU A 615 14.27 3.09 -14.43
N LEU A 616 13.48 3.94 -13.75
CA LEU A 616 12.23 4.49 -14.29
C LEU A 616 12.45 5.35 -15.53
N ALA A 617 13.57 6.07 -15.61
CA ALA A 617 13.92 6.90 -16.76
C ALA A 617 14.50 6.09 -17.94
N ARG A 618 14.87 4.83 -17.74
CA ARG A 618 15.48 3.97 -18.76
C ARG A 618 14.43 3.42 -19.72
N ASP A 619 14.80 3.31 -20.99
CA ASP A 619 14.04 2.53 -21.97
C ASP A 619 14.01 1.05 -21.54
N TRP A 620 12.81 0.55 -21.22
CA TRP A 620 12.59 -0.81 -20.72
C TRP A 620 13.10 -1.89 -21.68
N THR A 621 13.17 -1.61 -22.99
CA THR A 621 13.66 -2.56 -24.00
C THR A 621 15.16 -2.83 -23.86
N THR A 622 15.89 -1.91 -23.22
CA THR A 622 17.34 -2.00 -23.02
C THR A 622 17.73 -2.72 -21.72
N ARG A 623 16.77 -3.05 -20.86
CA ARG A 623 17.04 -3.78 -19.61
C ARG A 623 17.53 -5.19 -19.90
N VAL A 624 18.55 -5.61 -19.15
CA VAL A 624 19.13 -6.94 -19.25
C VAL A 624 18.61 -7.78 -18.09
N ILE A 625 17.74 -8.74 -18.40
CA ILE A 625 17.13 -9.61 -17.40
C ILE A 625 17.34 -11.06 -17.81
N ALA A 626 17.86 -11.87 -16.88
CA ALA A 626 17.98 -13.32 -17.05
C ALA A 626 17.22 -14.06 -15.95
N SER A 627 17.03 -15.35 -16.18
CA SER A 627 16.37 -16.26 -15.25
C SER A 627 16.99 -17.65 -15.35
N ALA A 628 16.34 -18.64 -14.75
CA ALA A 628 16.74 -20.03 -14.82
C ALA A 628 15.52 -20.94 -15.04
N THR A 629 15.79 -22.08 -15.67
CA THR A 629 14.89 -23.23 -15.75
C THR A 629 15.55 -24.43 -15.07
N SER A 630 14.89 -25.58 -15.06
CA SER A 630 15.51 -26.83 -14.63
C SER A 630 16.71 -27.26 -15.50
N ALA A 631 16.88 -26.68 -16.69
CA ALA A 631 17.97 -27.00 -17.62
C ALA A 631 19.18 -26.05 -17.48
N GLY A 632 19.08 -24.99 -16.68
CA GLY A 632 20.13 -23.96 -16.53
C GLY A 632 19.62 -22.54 -16.72
N GLY A 633 20.56 -21.59 -16.82
CA GLY A 633 20.25 -20.17 -17.02
C GLY A 633 19.69 -19.88 -18.41
N VAL A 634 18.69 -19.00 -18.48
CA VAL A 634 17.99 -18.59 -19.70
C VAL A 634 17.75 -17.08 -19.72
N GLY A 635 17.40 -16.52 -20.88
CA GLY A 635 16.93 -15.13 -20.95
C GLY A 635 15.54 -14.97 -20.31
N PHE A 636 15.21 -13.77 -19.84
CA PHE A 636 13.85 -13.47 -19.35
C PHE A 636 12.92 -13.11 -20.52
N THR A 637 12.61 -14.12 -21.35
CA THR A 637 11.84 -13.97 -22.58
C THR A 637 10.52 -14.75 -22.54
N VAL A 638 9.59 -14.39 -23.44
CA VAL A 638 8.32 -15.14 -23.61
C VAL A 638 8.57 -16.62 -23.90
N ALA A 639 9.57 -16.93 -24.73
CA ALA A 639 9.88 -18.29 -25.16
C ALA A 639 10.45 -19.14 -24.01
N ASP A 640 11.28 -18.53 -23.16
CA ASP A 640 12.03 -19.27 -22.14
C ASP A 640 11.24 -19.42 -20.83
N VAL A 641 10.56 -18.37 -20.37
CA VAL A 641 9.91 -18.35 -19.05
C VAL A 641 8.43 -17.96 -19.08
N GLY A 642 7.91 -17.51 -20.22
CA GLY A 642 6.55 -16.97 -20.33
C GLY A 642 5.46 -17.96 -19.91
N ALA A 643 5.65 -19.25 -20.13
CA ALA A 643 4.69 -20.28 -19.70
C ALA A 643 4.65 -20.51 -18.18
N VAL A 644 5.74 -20.20 -17.46
CA VAL A 644 5.81 -20.29 -15.99
C VAL A 644 5.31 -19.01 -15.35
N VAL A 645 5.66 -17.87 -15.94
CA VAL A 645 5.21 -16.54 -15.50
C VAL A 645 3.71 -16.36 -15.74
N ASN A 646 3.18 -16.87 -16.86
CA ASN A 646 1.76 -16.75 -17.21
C ASN A 646 1.16 -18.12 -17.57
N PRO A 647 0.96 -19.01 -16.57
CA PRO A 647 0.50 -20.37 -16.82
C PRO A 647 -0.84 -20.38 -17.56
N GLY A 648 -0.86 -20.95 -18.77
CA GLY A 648 -2.07 -21.06 -19.60
C GLY A 648 -2.68 -19.72 -20.02
N GLY A 649 -1.94 -18.61 -19.95
CA GLY A 649 -2.49 -17.28 -20.27
C GLY A 649 -3.36 -16.68 -19.15
N LEU A 650 -3.22 -17.16 -17.91
CA LEU A 650 -4.02 -16.76 -16.74
C LEU A 650 -4.12 -15.23 -16.53
N HIS A 651 -3.08 -14.49 -16.90
CA HIS A 651 -2.96 -13.04 -16.70
C HIS A 651 -3.12 -12.23 -17.98
N GLY A 652 -3.64 -12.84 -19.05
CA GLY A 652 -3.82 -12.21 -20.37
C GLY A 652 -2.76 -12.65 -21.37
N ASP A 653 -2.47 -11.81 -22.36
CA ASP A 653 -1.46 -12.10 -23.38
C ASP A 653 -0.06 -12.17 -22.75
N THR A 654 0.64 -13.29 -22.97
CA THR A 654 1.96 -13.53 -22.37
C THR A 654 3.01 -12.51 -22.81
N THR A 655 2.92 -11.98 -24.03
CA THR A 655 3.88 -10.95 -24.49
C THR A 655 3.67 -9.66 -23.72
N GLN A 656 2.42 -9.23 -23.55
CA GLN A 656 2.07 -8.04 -22.78
C GLN A 656 2.49 -8.19 -21.30
N VAL A 657 2.24 -9.36 -20.69
CA VAL A 657 2.65 -9.66 -19.31
C VAL A 657 4.18 -9.57 -19.16
N MET A 658 4.93 -10.18 -20.08
CA MET A 658 6.39 -10.16 -20.04
C MET A 658 6.95 -8.75 -20.27
N ASN A 659 6.41 -7.99 -21.24
CA ASN A 659 6.81 -6.60 -21.46
C ASN A 659 6.55 -5.73 -20.23
N TYR A 660 5.40 -5.92 -19.59
CA TYR A 660 5.06 -5.23 -18.35
C TYR A 660 6.10 -5.49 -17.24
N LEU A 661 6.43 -6.77 -16.99
CA LEU A 661 7.44 -7.14 -15.97
C LEU A 661 8.84 -6.61 -16.29
N ARG A 662 9.17 -6.46 -17.59
CA ARG A 662 10.43 -5.83 -18.02
C ARG A 662 10.42 -4.31 -17.80
N GLY A 663 9.26 -3.67 -17.78
CA GLY A 663 9.12 -2.25 -17.47
C GLY A 663 8.21 -1.48 -18.42
N ASP A 664 7.54 -2.14 -19.37
CA ASP A 664 6.53 -1.50 -20.21
C ASP A 664 5.33 -1.04 -19.35
N ARG A 665 4.84 0.16 -19.62
CA ARG A 665 3.79 0.83 -18.86
C ARG A 665 2.51 1.08 -19.67
N THR A 666 2.49 0.69 -20.95
CA THR A 666 1.38 0.98 -21.89
C THR A 666 0.00 0.50 -21.44
N HIS A 667 -0.09 -0.59 -20.67
CA HIS A 667 -1.34 -1.21 -20.23
C HIS A 667 -1.61 -1.11 -18.72
N GLU A 668 -0.91 -0.22 -18.02
CA GLU A 668 -1.17 0.09 -16.62
C GLU A 668 -2.55 0.75 -16.46
N GLY A 669 -3.34 0.30 -15.48
CA GLY A 669 -4.70 0.77 -15.23
C GLY A 669 -5.77 0.21 -16.19
N THR A 670 -5.37 -0.55 -17.21
CA THR A 670 -6.30 -1.17 -18.17
C THR A 670 -6.24 -2.68 -18.17
N LEU A 671 -5.06 -3.29 -18.31
CA LEU A 671 -4.87 -4.75 -18.20
C LEU A 671 -4.10 -5.11 -16.94
N PHE A 672 -3.13 -4.27 -16.56
CA PHE A 672 -2.21 -4.51 -15.45
C PHE A 672 -2.34 -3.45 -14.37
N ARG A 673 -1.91 -3.76 -13.14
CA ARG A 673 -1.86 -2.77 -12.05
C ARG A 673 -0.91 -1.61 -12.39
N VAL A 674 -1.19 -0.44 -11.84
CA VAL A 674 -0.32 0.74 -11.94
C VAL A 674 0.88 0.60 -10.98
N ARG A 675 2.09 0.97 -11.41
CA ARG A 675 3.31 0.94 -10.59
C ARG A 675 3.92 2.33 -10.37
N THR A 676 4.46 2.57 -9.18
CA THR A 676 5.21 3.79 -8.84
C THR A 676 6.73 3.64 -9.03
N GLY A 677 7.22 2.43 -9.30
CA GLY A 677 8.63 2.04 -9.39
C GLY A 677 8.78 0.66 -10.03
N LEU A 678 9.98 0.34 -10.52
CA LEU A 678 10.28 -0.93 -11.22
C LEU A 678 11.10 -1.93 -10.39
N ILE A 679 11.58 -1.50 -9.22
CA ILE A 679 12.20 -2.35 -8.21
C ILE A 679 11.13 -2.63 -7.15
N GLY A 680 10.87 -3.90 -6.81
CA GLY A 680 9.99 -4.25 -5.71
C GLY A 680 10.54 -3.78 -4.35
N ALA A 681 9.66 -3.69 -3.34
CA ALA A 681 10.03 -3.27 -1.99
C ALA A 681 11.30 -3.96 -1.46
N ILE A 682 12.24 -3.19 -0.90
CA ILE A 682 13.42 -3.69 -0.18
C ILE A 682 13.19 -3.36 1.31
N ILE A 683 12.87 -4.37 2.12
CA ILE A 683 12.41 -4.27 3.51
C ILE A 683 13.53 -4.58 4.49
N ASN A 684 14.28 -5.65 4.24
CA ASN A 684 15.30 -6.14 5.17
C ASN A 684 16.51 -6.78 4.48
N SER A 685 16.56 -6.79 3.14
CA SER A 685 17.77 -7.21 2.41
C SER A 685 18.91 -6.23 2.70
N GLU A 686 20.02 -6.74 3.23
CA GLU A 686 21.26 -5.99 3.32
C GLU A 686 21.97 -5.97 1.96
N PRO A 687 22.24 -4.79 1.36
CA PRO A 687 22.96 -4.74 0.10
C PRO A 687 24.38 -5.35 0.22
N ALA A 688 24.75 -6.26 -0.68
CA ALA A 688 26.09 -6.81 -0.76
C ALA A 688 26.96 -5.93 -1.67
N VAL A 689 27.99 -5.30 -1.10
CA VAL A 689 28.84 -4.34 -1.83
C VAL A 689 30.13 -5.02 -2.30
N ASP A 690 30.32 -5.14 -3.61
CA ASP A 690 31.62 -5.47 -4.21
C ASP A 690 32.38 -4.18 -4.55
N ARG A 691 33.18 -3.74 -3.58
CA ARG A 691 33.96 -2.49 -3.71
C ARG A 691 35.03 -2.54 -4.80
N LYS A 692 35.57 -3.73 -5.12
CA LYS A 692 36.62 -3.84 -6.17
C LYS A 692 36.02 -3.68 -7.56
N LYS A 693 34.74 -4.02 -7.70
CA LYS A 693 34.00 -3.93 -8.95
C LYS A 693 33.09 -2.72 -9.01
N SER A 694 32.95 -1.95 -7.93
CA SER A 694 32.03 -0.81 -7.83
C SER A 694 30.58 -1.23 -8.15
N VAL A 695 30.09 -2.29 -7.51
CA VAL A 695 28.73 -2.80 -7.69
C VAL A 695 28.08 -3.10 -6.34
N VAL A 696 26.81 -2.76 -6.22
CA VAL A 696 25.94 -3.11 -5.09
C VAL A 696 24.92 -4.14 -5.57
N TYR A 697 24.79 -5.25 -4.87
CA TYR A 697 23.78 -6.27 -5.15
C TYR A 697 22.71 -6.24 -4.07
N VAL A 698 21.44 -6.24 -4.46
CA VAL A 698 20.30 -6.25 -3.53
C VAL A 698 19.19 -7.13 -4.05
N GLN A 699 18.45 -7.77 -3.15
CA GLN A 699 17.25 -8.53 -3.51
C GLN A 699 16.00 -7.79 -3.05
N SER A 700 14.99 -7.73 -3.92
CA SER A 700 13.68 -7.15 -3.64
C SER A 700 12.69 -8.22 -3.18
N GLY A 701 11.58 -7.81 -2.57
CA GLY A 701 10.60 -8.71 -1.95
C GLY A 701 9.78 -9.55 -2.91
N GLU A 702 9.83 -9.24 -4.21
CA GLU A 702 9.31 -10.11 -5.27
C GLU A 702 10.29 -11.21 -5.69
N GLY A 703 11.49 -11.22 -5.10
CA GLY A 703 12.54 -12.23 -5.29
C GLY A 703 13.56 -11.89 -6.36
N MET A 704 13.45 -10.74 -7.05
CA MET A 704 14.40 -10.30 -8.06
C MET A 704 15.70 -9.79 -7.43
N LEU A 705 16.83 -10.24 -7.98
CA LEU A 705 18.16 -9.79 -7.59
C LEU A 705 18.65 -8.72 -8.57
N HIS A 706 19.03 -7.56 -8.05
CA HIS A 706 19.45 -6.40 -8.83
C HIS A 706 20.95 -6.12 -8.62
N ALA A 707 21.68 -5.83 -9.69
CA ALA A 707 23.06 -5.36 -9.66
C ALA A 707 23.10 -3.87 -10.05
N ILE A 708 23.49 -3.00 -9.11
CA ILE A 708 23.50 -1.55 -9.29
C ILE A 708 24.95 -1.06 -9.39
N ASP A 709 25.25 -0.30 -10.44
CA ASP A 709 26.56 0.28 -10.65
C ASP A 709 26.82 1.44 -9.67
N THR A 710 28.04 1.52 -9.16
CA THR A 710 28.49 2.62 -8.30
C THR A 710 29.70 3.38 -8.86
N GLU A 711 30.15 3.05 -10.08
CA GLU A 711 31.13 3.86 -10.81
C GLU A 711 30.61 5.27 -11.03
N GLU A 712 31.47 6.28 -10.90
CA GLU A 712 31.07 7.69 -10.88
C GLU A 712 30.25 8.11 -12.11
N ALA A 713 30.57 7.60 -13.30
CA ALA A 713 29.90 7.95 -14.55
C ALA A 713 28.55 7.24 -14.76
N THR A 714 28.31 6.11 -14.09
CA THR A 714 27.13 5.24 -14.28
C THR A 714 26.40 4.95 -12.97
N ALA A 715 26.70 5.70 -11.91
CA ALA A 715 26.20 5.47 -10.58
C ALA A 715 24.66 5.45 -10.54
N GLY A 716 24.10 4.45 -9.86
CA GLY A 716 22.65 4.23 -9.77
C GLY A 716 22.04 3.47 -10.96
N GLN A 717 22.79 3.19 -12.02
CA GLN A 717 22.27 2.40 -13.13
C GLN A 717 22.19 0.91 -12.77
N GLU A 718 21.04 0.29 -13.02
CA GLU A 718 20.91 -1.16 -12.96
C GLU A 718 21.70 -1.80 -14.11
N LEU A 719 22.74 -2.56 -13.80
CA LEU A 719 23.54 -3.30 -14.78
C LEU A 719 22.71 -4.46 -15.36
N TRP A 720 22.06 -5.21 -14.47
CA TRP A 720 21.19 -6.33 -14.81
C TRP A 720 20.31 -6.72 -13.62
N ALA A 721 19.26 -7.49 -13.92
CA ALA A 721 18.46 -8.18 -12.92
C ALA A 721 18.42 -9.69 -13.20
N PHE A 722 18.30 -10.50 -12.14
CA PHE A 722 18.14 -11.94 -12.22
C PHE A 722 16.87 -12.38 -11.47
N VAL A 723 16.06 -13.20 -12.13
CA VAL A 723 14.80 -13.74 -11.58
C VAL A 723 14.96 -15.25 -11.32
N PRO A 724 15.01 -15.71 -10.06
CA PRO A 724 15.10 -17.13 -9.74
C PRO A 724 13.89 -17.92 -10.27
N ARG A 725 14.09 -19.19 -10.60
CA ARG A 725 13.02 -20.04 -11.16
C ARG A 725 11.85 -20.17 -10.20
N SER A 726 12.15 -20.31 -8.90
CA SER A 726 11.14 -20.54 -7.85
C SER A 726 10.14 -19.39 -7.69
N VAL A 727 10.47 -18.17 -8.12
CA VAL A 727 9.62 -16.99 -7.94
C VAL A 727 8.85 -16.58 -9.20
N LEU A 728 9.14 -17.18 -10.36
CA LEU A 728 8.55 -16.78 -11.65
C LEU A 728 7.01 -16.79 -11.66
N ALA A 729 6.39 -17.82 -11.08
CA ALA A 729 4.93 -17.92 -11.01
C ALA A 729 4.33 -16.81 -10.12
N SER A 730 4.91 -16.58 -8.93
CA SER A 730 4.49 -15.47 -8.06
C SER A 730 4.73 -14.10 -8.70
N LEU A 731 5.80 -13.93 -9.47
CA LEU A 731 6.07 -12.70 -10.20
C LEU A 731 4.97 -12.39 -11.22
N GLY A 732 4.46 -13.42 -11.89
CA GLY A 732 3.31 -13.33 -12.80
C GLY A 732 2.04 -12.82 -12.12
N GLU A 733 1.76 -13.26 -10.90
CA GLU A 733 0.60 -12.80 -10.13
C GLU A 733 0.62 -11.29 -9.89
N THR A 734 1.82 -10.69 -9.79
CA THR A 734 1.98 -9.26 -9.52
C THR A 734 1.43 -8.36 -10.62
N VAL A 735 1.18 -8.87 -11.84
CA VAL A 735 0.66 -8.02 -12.93
C VAL A 735 -0.83 -7.75 -12.79
N GLN A 736 -1.54 -8.58 -12.02
CA GLN A 736 -3.00 -8.51 -11.91
C GLN A 736 -3.44 -7.18 -11.33
N ARG A 737 -4.50 -6.62 -11.92
CA ARG A 737 -5.12 -5.38 -11.44
C ARG A 737 -5.58 -5.44 -9.98
N GLY A 738 -6.11 -6.57 -9.55
CA GLY A 738 -6.49 -6.83 -8.15
C GLY A 738 -5.37 -7.42 -7.29
N TYR A 739 -4.09 -7.34 -7.72
CA TYR A 739 -2.98 -7.89 -6.96
C TYR A 739 -2.84 -7.17 -5.62
N VAL A 740 -3.04 -7.92 -4.55
CA VAL A 740 -2.78 -7.49 -3.19
C VAL A 740 -1.33 -7.83 -2.87
N PHE A 741 -0.51 -6.80 -2.68
CA PHE A 741 0.88 -7.01 -2.32
C PHE A 741 0.97 -7.68 -0.95
N THR A 742 1.73 -8.77 -0.88
CA THR A 742 2.17 -9.35 0.39
C THR A 742 3.62 -8.94 0.58
N THR A 743 3.95 -8.20 1.63
CA THR A 743 5.34 -7.90 1.95
C THR A 743 6.06 -9.15 2.37
N ARG A 744 6.94 -9.62 1.51
CA ARG A 744 7.75 -10.80 1.77
C ARG A 744 9.09 -10.28 2.28
N LEU A 745 9.51 -10.74 3.45
CA LEU A 745 10.85 -10.42 3.96
C LEU A 745 11.89 -10.89 2.96
N ASP A 746 12.86 -10.03 2.64
CA ASP A 746 13.87 -10.31 1.62
C ASP A 746 14.99 -11.20 2.19
N GLY A 747 15.69 -11.90 1.29
CA GLY A 747 16.97 -12.52 1.61
C GLY A 747 18.13 -11.58 1.33
N SER A 748 19.15 -11.58 2.19
CA SER A 748 20.35 -10.75 2.00
C SER A 748 21.39 -11.48 1.13
N PRO A 749 21.82 -10.89 -0.01
CA PRO A 749 22.88 -11.49 -0.82
C PRO A 749 24.22 -11.59 -0.07
N SER A 750 25.03 -12.56 -0.47
CA SER A 750 26.37 -12.79 0.08
C SER A 750 27.40 -13.00 -1.02
N LEU A 751 28.51 -12.26 -0.91
CA LEU A 751 29.66 -12.36 -1.81
C LEU A 751 30.74 -13.26 -1.20
N GLY A 752 31.41 -14.03 -2.03
CA GLY A 752 32.50 -14.90 -1.61
C GLY A 752 33.37 -15.36 -2.77
N THR A 753 34.42 -16.09 -2.44
CA THR A 753 35.30 -16.70 -3.44
C THR A 753 34.84 -18.14 -3.70
N GLY A 754 34.56 -18.44 -4.97
CA GLY A 754 34.30 -19.81 -5.43
C GLY A 754 35.57 -20.49 -5.96
N SER A 755 35.42 -21.69 -6.51
CA SER A 755 36.52 -22.42 -7.14
C SER A 755 37.15 -21.63 -8.28
N GLY A 756 38.46 -21.81 -8.48
CA GLY A 756 39.22 -21.09 -9.50
C GLY A 756 39.35 -19.57 -9.25
N GLY A 757 38.97 -19.08 -8.07
CA GLY A 757 39.11 -17.67 -7.69
C GLY A 757 38.00 -16.75 -8.21
N LYS A 758 36.88 -17.31 -8.69
CA LYS A 758 35.72 -16.56 -9.15
C LYS A 758 35.06 -15.80 -8.00
N THR A 759 34.51 -14.62 -8.28
CA THR A 759 33.61 -13.93 -7.35
C THR A 759 32.22 -14.52 -7.51
N MET A 760 31.74 -15.19 -6.46
CA MET A 760 30.42 -15.79 -6.39
C MET A 760 29.48 -14.90 -5.58
N LEU A 761 28.25 -14.80 -6.05
CA LEU A 761 27.13 -14.20 -5.34
C LEU A 761 26.09 -15.27 -5.06
N VAL A 762 25.70 -15.45 -3.80
CA VAL A 762 24.62 -16.35 -3.40
C VAL A 762 23.55 -15.55 -2.69
N ALA A 763 22.29 -15.74 -3.06
CA ALA A 763 21.15 -15.07 -2.45
C ALA A 763 19.99 -16.05 -2.19
N GLY A 764 19.38 -15.94 -1.01
CA GLY A 764 18.17 -16.66 -0.67
C GLY A 764 16.95 -15.88 -1.14
N THR A 765 15.92 -16.54 -1.66
CA THR A 765 14.69 -15.90 -2.15
C THR A 765 13.84 -15.21 -1.07
N GLY A 766 14.32 -15.15 0.18
CA GLY A 766 13.60 -14.57 1.30
C GLY A 766 12.29 -15.31 1.54
N ALA A 767 11.21 -14.56 1.71
CA ALA A 767 9.86 -15.10 1.79
C ALA A 767 9.18 -15.17 0.41
N ALA A 768 9.82 -14.71 -0.67
CA ALA A 768 9.32 -14.83 -2.05
C ALA A 768 9.32 -16.26 -2.57
N GLY A 769 10.24 -17.09 -2.06
CA GLY A 769 10.37 -18.49 -2.40
C GLY A 769 11.07 -19.29 -1.31
N ARG A 770 11.27 -20.58 -1.60
CA ARG A 770 11.96 -21.54 -0.73
C ARG A 770 13.23 -22.05 -1.41
N SER A 771 14.04 -21.14 -1.95
CA SER A 771 15.28 -21.49 -2.65
C SER A 771 16.40 -20.48 -2.46
N PHE A 772 17.63 -20.94 -2.67
CA PHE A 772 18.85 -20.16 -2.78
C PHE A 772 19.39 -20.29 -4.20
N HIS A 773 19.98 -19.23 -4.76
CA HIS A 773 20.58 -19.26 -6.10
C HIS A 773 21.97 -18.64 -6.10
N ALA A 774 22.80 -19.06 -7.04
CA ALA A 774 24.17 -18.59 -7.20
C ALA A 774 24.49 -18.11 -8.61
N LEU A 775 25.29 -17.04 -8.67
CA LEU A 775 25.76 -16.40 -9.90
C LEU A 775 27.27 -16.15 -9.83
N ASP A 776 27.96 -16.31 -10.96
CA ASP A 776 29.33 -15.83 -11.16
C ASP A 776 29.31 -14.33 -11.51
N VAL A 777 29.69 -13.49 -10.55
CA VAL A 777 29.71 -12.03 -10.69
C VAL A 777 31.14 -11.48 -10.87
N SER A 778 32.08 -12.32 -11.31
CA SER A 778 33.47 -11.91 -11.55
C SER A 778 33.57 -10.75 -12.56
N ASN A 779 32.64 -10.68 -13.52
CA ASN A 779 32.58 -9.65 -14.56
C ASN A 779 31.13 -9.14 -14.72
N PRO A 780 30.70 -8.13 -13.93
CA PRO A 780 29.30 -7.75 -13.84
C PRO A 780 28.82 -6.76 -14.93
N ARG A 781 29.73 -6.18 -15.73
CA ARG A 781 29.41 -5.16 -16.75
C ARG A 781 29.39 -5.72 -18.17
N GLY A 782 28.67 -5.04 -19.07
CA GLY A 782 28.65 -5.34 -20.51
C GLY A 782 27.98 -6.66 -20.87
N LEU A 783 27.07 -7.15 -20.02
CA LEU A 783 26.35 -8.39 -20.23
C LEU A 783 25.11 -8.18 -21.12
N THR A 784 24.81 -9.17 -21.95
CA THR A 784 23.51 -9.35 -22.62
C THR A 784 22.72 -10.40 -21.85
N GLU A 785 21.44 -10.60 -22.16
CA GLU A 785 20.63 -11.61 -21.46
C GLU A 785 21.23 -13.01 -21.59
N ALA A 786 21.74 -13.36 -22.77
CA ALA A 786 22.38 -14.64 -23.01
C ALA A 786 23.70 -14.80 -22.24
N THR A 787 24.51 -13.73 -22.12
CA THR A 787 25.77 -13.80 -21.37
C THR A 787 25.59 -13.64 -19.87
N LEU A 788 24.49 -13.06 -19.40
CA LEU A 788 24.07 -13.09 -18.01
C LEU A 788 23.51 -14.46 -17.63
N ALA A 789 22.68 -15.05 -18.49
CA ALA A 789 22.15 -16.40 -18.32
C ALA A 789 23.29 -17.44 -18.16
N SER A 790 24.41 -17.28 -18.87
CA SER A 790 25.57 -18.16 -18.71
C SER A 790 26.38 -17.92 -17.41
N ARG A 791 26.06 -16.88 -16.62
CA ARG A 791 26.60 -16.67 -15.27
C ARG A 791 25.83 -17.40 -14.19
N TYR A 792 24.61 -17.88 -14.49
CA TYR A 792 23.87 -18.73 -13.59
C TYR A 792 24.69 -19.98 -13.28
N MET A 793 24.82 -20.29 -11.99
CA MET A 793 25.55 -21.47 -11.53
C MET A 793 24.58 -22.58 -11.15
N TRP A 794 23.69 -22.29 -10.19
CA TRP A 794 22.72 -23.26 -9.67
C TRP A 794 21.64 -22.58 -8.84
N GLU A 795 20.57 -23.33 -8.59
CA GLU A 795 19.50 -23.01 -7.65
C GLU A 795 19.26 -24.25 -6.77
N PHE A 796 19.23 -24.03 -5.45
CA PHE A 796 19.02 -25.05 -4.44
C PHE A 796 17.70 -24.80 -3.70
N PRO A 797 16.84 -25.81 -3.52
CA PRO A 797 16.99 -27.17 -4.05
C PRO A 797 16.82 -27.26 -5.57
N ASP A 798 17.39 -28.32 -6.15
CA ASP A 798 17.22 -28.62 -7.57
C ASP A 798 15.72 -28.82 -7.90
N ALA A 799 15.32 -28.43 -9.12
CA ALA A 799 13.93 -28.53 -9.56
C ALA A 799 13.37 -29.96 -9.54
N ALA A 800 14.22 -30.96 -9.76
CA ALA A 800 13.85 -32.37 -9.76
C ALA A 800 13.85 -33.01 -8.35
N ASP A 801 14.42 -32.36 -7.34
CA ASP A 801 14.52 -32.87 -5.97
C ASP A 801 13.33 -32.42 -5.10
N ALA A 802 12.16 -33.01 -5.37
CA ALA A 802 10.94 -32.73 -4.60
C ALA A 802 11.06 -33.06 -3.10
N VAL A 803 11.95 -33.99 -2.73
CA VAL A 803 12.17 -34.38 -1.32
C VAL A 803 12.86 -33.26 -0.56
N THR A 804 13.92 -32.68 -1.13
CA THR A 804 14.61 -31.55 -0.49
C THR A 804 13.79 -30.27 -0.57
N GLN A 805 13.00 -30.05 -1.63
CA GLN A 805 12.07 -28.91 -1.71
C GLN A 805 11.09 -28.84 -0.53
N ALA A 806 10.59 -29.97 -0.05
CA ALA A 806 9.71 -30.00 1.13
C ALA A 806 10.45 -29.67 2.45
N LYS A 807 11.76 -29.90 2.51
CA LYS A 807 12.60 -29.65 3.69
C LYS A 807 13.07 -28.20 3.82
N VAL A 808 13.07 -27.44 2.73
CA VAL A 808 13.49 -26.03 2.70
C VAL A 808 12.29 -25.12 2.95
N GLY A 809 12.44 -24.20 3.89
CA GLY A 809 11.47 -23.19 4.24
C GLY A 809 11.78 -21.85 3.56
N LEU A 810 11.26 -20.77 4.12
CA LEU A 810 11.53 -19.40 3.66
C LEU A 810 13.04 -19.13 3.78
N ALA A 811 13.69 -18.85 2.66
CA ALA A 811 15.14 -18.74 2.51
C ALA A 811 15.68 -17.37 3.01
N MET A 812 15.36 -17.03 4.25
CA MET A 812 15.75 -15.78 4.92
C MET A 812 17.15 -15.83 5.55
N GLY A 813 17.74 -17.02 5.67
CA GLY A 813 19.09 -17.21 6.17
C GLY A 813 20.13 -16.61 5.24
N ARG A 814 21.20 -16.02 5.80
CA ARG A 814 22.31 -15.53 4.99
C ARG A 814 23.25 -16.68 4.62
N ALA A 815 23.40 -16.96 3.32
CA ALA A 815 24.32 -18.00 2.84
C ALA A 815 25.78 -17.68 3.23
N ARG A 816 26.56 -18.71 3.58
CA ARG A 816 28.00 -18.56 3.89
C ARG A 816 28.84 -19.31 2.87
N ILE A 817 29.64 -18.56 2.13
CA ILE A 817 30.61 -19.10 1.16
C ILE A 817 31.94 -19.27 1.90
N VAL A 818 32.40 -20.50 2.05
CA VAL A 818 33.58 -20.81 2.88
C VAL A 818 34.49 -21.81 2.19
N LYS A 819 35.76 -21.80 2.56
CA LYS A 819 36.72 -22.84 2.17
C LYS A 819 36.87 -23.85 3.29
N THR A 820 36.69 -25.13 3.01
CA THR A 820 36.96 -26.23 3.93
C THR A 820 38.26 -26.93 3.54
N ALA A 821 38.88 -27.63 4.51
CA ALA A 821 40.12 -28.37 4.26
C ALA A 821 39.90 -29.62 3.39
N GLY A 822 38.73 -30.25 3.47
CA GLY A 822 38.41 -31.51 2.77
C GLY A 822 37.79 -31.32 1.39
N ASP A 823 36.80 -30.41 1.28
CA ASP A 823 35.93 -30.31 0.11
C ASP A 823 36.14 -29.01 -0.69
N GLY A 824 37.15 -28.22 -0.34
CA GLY A 824 37.41 -26.94 -1.01
C GLY A 824 36.34 -25.89 -0.72
N TYR A 825 35.94 -25.11 -1.73
CA TYR A 825 34.94 -24.07 -1.56
C TYR A 825 33.53 -24.66 -1.56
N VAL A 826 32.76 -24.32 -0.52
CA VAL A 826 31.39 -24.77 -0.32
C VAL A 826 30.48 -23.61 0.07
N VAL A 827 29.19 -23.80 -0.14
CA VAL A 827 28.16 -22.86 0.28
C VAL A 827 27.30 -23.50 1.36
N LEU A 828 27.17 -22.80 2.49
CA LEU A 828 26.32 -23.22 3.59
C LEU A 828 24.98 -22.47 3.51
N VAL A 829 23.88 -23.22 3.42
CA VAL A 829 22.51 -22.70 3.40
C VAL A 829 21.67 -23.42 4.44
N THR A 830 20.64 -22.76 4.97
CA THR A 830 19.85 -23.28 6.09
C THR A 830 18.42 -23.63 5.69
N SER A 831 17.71 -24.39 6.54
CA SER A 831 16.27 -24.69 6.36
C SER A 831 15.41 -23.43 6.36
N GLY A 832 15.90 -22.34 6.96
CA GLY A 832 15.11 -21.14 7.13
C GLY A 832 13.94 -21.40 8.08
N TYR A 833 12.83 -20.71 7.81
CA TYR A 833 11.62 -20.76 8.63
C TYR A 833 10.46 -21.43 7.89
N ALA A 834 9.53 -22.02 8.65
CA ALA A 834 8.28 -22.58 8.15
C ALA A 834 8.48 -23.60 7.02
N ASN A 835 9.42 -24.54 7.17
CA ASN A 835 9.54 -25.72 6.30
C ASN A 835 8.48 -26.78 6.67
N ASP A 836 8.16 -27.69 5.74
CA ASP A 836 6.96 -28.55 5.87
C ASP A 836 7.04 -29.52 7.05
N ASP A 837 8.25 -29.94 7.43
CA ASP A 837 8.47 -30.81 8.59
C ASP A 837 8.89 -30.05 9.86
N GLY A 838 9.06 -28.72 9.79
CA GLY A 838 9.44 -27.85 10.90
C GLY A 838 10.83 -28.11 11.49
N ARG A 839 11.70 -28.89 10.82
CA ARG A 839 13.00 -29.29 11.38
C ARG A 839 14.15 -28.38 10.94
N GLY A 840 15.05 -28.08 11.87
CA GLY A 840 16.20 -27.21 11.62
C GLY A 840 17.31 -27.95 10.87
N ARG A 841 17.78 -27.40 9.75
CA ARG A 841 18.85 -28.00 8.93
C ARG A 841 19.88 -27.00 8.44
N LEU A 842 21.09 -27.51 8.22
CA LEU A 842 22.15 -26.85 7.46
C LEU A 842 22.53 -27.78 6.29
N TRP A 843 22.59 -27.26 5.08
CA TRP A 843 23.18 -27.95 3.95
C TRP A 843 24.54 -27.35 3.64
N MET A 844 25.49 -28.23 3.38
CA MET A 844 26.73 -27.88 2.72
C MET A 844 26.61 -28.27 1.26
N LEU A 845 26.72 -27.28 0.39
CA LEU A 845 26.63 -27.42 -1.05
C LEU A 845 28.00 -27.26 -1.68
N ASP A 846 28.25 -28.01 -2.74
CA ASP A 846 29.38 -27.75 -3.63
C ASP A 846 29.22 -26.35 -4.24
N ALA A 847 30.26 -25.54 -4.18
CA ALA A 847 30.14 -24.14 -4.59
C ALA A 847 29.84 -24.00 -6.08
N ASP A 848 30.38 -24.85 -6.96
CA ASP A 848 30.21 -24.66 -8.41
C ASP A 848 28.90 -25.23 -8.94
N THR A 849 28.41 -26.31 -8.34
CA THR A 849 27.27 -27.09 -8.85
C THR A 849 26.01 -27.01 -7.99
N GLY A 850 26.11 -26.56 -6.73
CA GLY A 850 24.99 -26.52 -5.79
C GLY A 850 24.55 -27.91 -5.30
N ALA A 851 25.27 -28.97 -5.67
CA ALA A 851 24.98 -30.32 -5.23
C ALA A 851 25.18 -30.46 -3.72
N ILE A 852 24.32 -31.23 -3.05
CA ILE A 852 24.43 -31.49 -1.61
C ILE A 852 25.67 -32.35 -1.35
N VAL A 853 26.67 -31.75 -0.70
CA VAL A 853 27.83 -32.48 -0.14
C VAL A 853 27.41 -33.16 1.16
N HIS A 854 26.64 -32.45 2.00
CA HIS A 854 26.13 -33.00 3.26
C HIS A 854 24.86 -32.28 3.75
N GLU A 855 23.91 -33.05 4.27
CA GLU A 855 22.73 -32.56 5.02
C GLU A 855 22.96 -32.75 6.52
N PHE A 856 22.99 -31.65 7.26
CA PHE A 856 23.00 -31.66 8.71
C PHE A 856 21.57 -31.49 9.24
N ASP A 857 20.99 -32.58 9.73
CA ASP A 857 19.68 -32.55 10.39
C ASP A 857 19.85 -32.46 11.91
N THR A 858 19.30 -31.40 12.52
CA THR A 858 19.42 -31.17 13.97
C THR A 858 18.67 -32.19 14.82
N GLY A 859 17.72 -32.95 14.27
CA GLY A 859 16.88 -33.84 15.09
C GLY A 859 15.63 -33.17 15.65
N VAL A 860 15.50 -31.85 15.55
CA VAL A 860 14.59 -31.06 16.38
C VAL A 860 13.65 -30.22 15.52
N GLY A 861 12.42 -30.07 16.00
CA GLY A 861 11.33 -29.35 15.35
C GLY A 861 10.23 -30.28 14.85
N ALA A 862 9.01 -29.76 14.77
CA ALA A 862 7.86 -30.49 14.23
C ALA A 862 6.79 -29.54 13.67
N PRO A 863 5.99 -29.96 12.67
CA PRO A 863 4.93 -29.14 12.10
C PRO A 863 3.90 -28.75 13.17
N GLY A 864 3.57 -27.46 13.27
CA GLY A 864 2.51 -26.95 14.17
C GLY A 864 2.73 -27.18 15.67
N ALA A 865 3.91 -27.64 16.09
CA ALA A 865 4.23 -27.95 17.48
C ALA A 865 5.56 -27.32 17.97
N GLY A 866 6.09 -26.36 17.20
CA GLY A 866 7.37 -25.70 17.44
C GLY A 866 8.37 -26.01 16.33
N ASP A 867 8.31 -25.22 15.26
CA ASP A 867 9.33 -25.19 14.21
C ASP A 867 10.68 -24.78 14.82
N ALA A 868 11.74 -25.49 14.47
CA ALA A 868 13.08 -25.14 14.90
C ALA A 868 13.54 -23.83 14.26
N GLY A 869 13.17 -23.54 13.00
CA GLY A 869 13.47 -22.26 12.37
C GLY A 869 14.97 -21.87 12.38
N LEU A 870 15.84 -22.74 11.88
CA LEU A 870 17.27 -22.44 11.76
C LEU A 870 17.51 -21.58 10.51
N ALA A 871 17.78 -20.29 10.69
CA ALA A 871 18.00 -19.35 9.59
C ALA A 871 19.44 -18.82 9.51
N GLN A 872 19.96 -18.25 10.59
CA GLN A 872 21.26 -17.57 10.57
C GLN A 872 22.38 -18.46 11.14
N VAL A 873 23.49 -18.53 10.41
CA VAL A 873 24.70 -19.25 10.81
C VAL A 873 25.95 -18.41 10.60
N SER A 874 26.97 -18.69 11.42
CA SER A 874 28.30 -18.14 11.29
C SER A 874 29.33 -19.26 11.20
N ALA A 875 30.32 -19.06 10.34
CA ALA A 875 31.41 -19.99 10.12
C ALA A 875 32.68 -19.50 10.82
N PHE A 876 33.36 -20.40 11.54
CA PHE A 876 34.60 -20.09 12.23
C PHE A 876 35.78 -20.26 11.27
N LEU A 877 36.43 -19.15 10.91
CA LEU A 877 37.65 -19.18 10.10
C LEU A 877 38.86 -19.46 10.98
N GLU A 878 39.57 -20.54 10.65
CA GLU A 878 40.82 -20.93 11.30
C GLU A 878 42.02 -20.17 10.70
N ASP A 879 43.18 -20.23 11.38
CA ASP A 879 44.40 -19.53 10.96
C ASP A 879 44.95 -20.00 9.59
N ASP A 880 44.59 -21.21 9.17
CA ASP A 880 44.95 -21.77 7.86
C ASP A 880 44.05 -21.29 6.72
N GLY A 881 43.08 -20.42 7.01
CA GLY A 881 42.13 -19.89 6.04
C GLY A 881 41.02 -20.88 5.66
N THR A 882 40.88 -21.98 6.38
CA THR A 882 39.77 -22.92 6.23
C THR A 882 38.74 -22.78 7.36
N VAL A 883 37.55 -23.33 7.15
CA VAL A 883 36.48 -23.41 8.14
C VAL A 883 36.27 -24.86 8.53
N ARG A 884 36.42 -25.13 9.83
CA ARG A 884 36.10 -26.44 10.42
C ARG A 884 34.71 -26.52 11.03
N TYR A 885 34.25 -25.45 11.68
CA TYR A 885 32.96 -25.47 12.37
C TYR A 885 32.08 -24.30 11.95
N ALA A 886 30.78 -24.57 11.81
CA ALA A 886 29.75 -23.54 11.75
C ALA A 886 28.86 -23.62 12.99
N TYR A 887 28.30 -22.48 13.38
CA TYR A 887 27.46 -22.32 14.55
C TYR A 887 26.18 -21.55 14.21
N GLY A 888 25.07 -21.92 14.81
CA GLY A 888 23.78 -21.25 14.60
C GLY A 888 22.82 -21.51 15.75
N GLY A 889 21.91 -20.57 15.97
CA GLY A 889 20.82 -20.73 16.93
C GLY A 889 19.48 -20.95 16.23
N ASP A 890 18.51 -21.48 16.96
CA ASP A 890 17.18 -21.79 16.44
C ASP A 890 16.06 -21.16 17.31
N LEU A 891 14.82 -21.16 16.81
CA LEU A 891 13.64 -20.60 17.48
C LEU A 891 13.24 -21.35 18.75
N LEU A 892 13.75 -22.58 18.95
CA LEU A 892 13.52 -23.39 20.14
C LEU A 892 14.60 -23.16 21.20
N GLY A 893 15.48 -22.19 20.97
CA GLY A 893 16.55 -21.77 21.85
C GLY A 893 17.75 -22.72 21.89
N ASN A 894 17.89 -23.61 20.91
CA ASN A 894 19.07 -24.45 20.84
C ASN A 894 20.20 -23.72 20.10
N LEU A 895 21.43 -23.85 20.62
CA LEU A 895 22.65 -23.41 19.95
C LEU A 895 23.38 -24.63 19.41
N TRP A 896 23.64 -24.65 18.11
CA TRP A 896 24.17 -25.79 17.37
C TRP A 896 25.61 -25.54 16.90
N ARG A 897 26.38 -26.62 16.86
CA ARG A 897 27.65 -26.72 16.14
C ARG A 897 27.53 -27.77 15.03
N PHE A 898 28.01 -27.40 13.85
CA PHE A 898 28.11 -28.24 12.67
C PHE A 898 29.58 -28.50 12.36
N ASP A 899 30.01 -29.77 12.43
CA ASP A 899 31.36 -30.16 12.05
C ASP A 899 31.46 -30.22 10.53
N LEU A 900 32.24 -29.30 9.95
CA LEU A 900 32.41 -29.18 8.52
C LEU A 900 33.54 -30.04 7.93
N GLN A 901 34.32 -30.74 8.76
CA GLN A 901 35.41 -31.58 8.27
C GLN A 901 35.13 -33.06 8.56
N GLY A 902 34.66 -33.39 9.76
CA GLY A 902 34.32 -34.76 10.22
C GLY A 902 32.82 -35.02 10.29
N LYS A 903 32.07 -34.57 9.27
CA LYS A 903 30.61 -34.47 9.07
C LYS A 903 29.69 -35.52 9.77
N GLY A 904 29.69 -35.55 11.10
CA GLY A 904 28.75 -36.32 11.92
C GLY A 904 27.46 -35.53 12.20
N ALA A 905 26.62 -36.07 13.09
CA ALA A 905 25.39 -35.40 13.52
C ALA A 905 25.69 -34.05 14.20
N PRO A 906 24.82 -33.02 14.02
CA PRO A 906 24.95 -31.74 14.71
C PRO A 906 25.03 -31.89 16.23
N VAL A 907 25.84 -31.06 16.86
CA VAL A 907 25.99 -31.04 18.32
C VAL A 907 25.22 -29.86 18.89
N LYS A 908 24.24 -30.13 19.76
CA LYS A 908 23.59 -29.09 20.56
C LYS A 908 24.55 -28.64 21.67
N LEU A 909 25.17 -27.47 21.52
CA LEU A 909 26.08 -26.89 22.50
C LEU A 909 25.35 -26.40 23.75
N ALA A 910 24.17 -25.82 23.56
CA ALA A 910 23.40 -25.23 24.65
C ALA A 910 21.90 -25.22 24.33
N GLU A 911 21.07 -25.26 25.36
CA GLU A 911 19.65 -24.90 25.29
C GLU A 911 19.42 -23.63 26.13
N LEU A 912 19.27 -22.50 25.45
CA LEU A 912 19.16 -21.16 26.02
C LEU A 912 17.78 -20.98 26.66
N ARG A 913 17.78 -20.61 27.94
CA ARG A 913 16.57 -20.46 28.74
C ARG A 913 16.68 -19.23 29.64
N ASP A 914 15.55 -18.58 29.91
CA ASP A 914 15.48 -17.53 30.92
C ASP A 914 15.56 -18.11 32.35
N SER A 915 15.59 -17.24 33.36
CA SER A 915 15.64 -17.65 34.77
C SER A 915 14.39 -18.40 35.25
N LEU A 916 13.26 -18.31 34.53
CA LEU A 916 12.03 -19.05 34.78
C LEU A 916 12.00 -20.40 34.03
N GLY A 917 13.05 -20.70 33.27
CA GLY A 917 13.17 -21.92 32.49
C GLY A 917 12.46 -21.87 31.14
N ASN A 918 11.98 -20.72 30.66
CA ASN A 918 11.39 -20.64 29.32
C ASN A 918 12.48 -20.61 28.25
N ARG A 919 12.30 -21.33 27.13
CA ARG A 919 13.24 -21.34 26.00
C ARG A 919 13.33 -19.97 25.33
N GLN A 920 14.54 -19.49 25.08
CA GLN A 920 14.77 -18.18 24.46
C GLN A 920 15.17 -18.35 22.98
N PRO A 921 14.36 -17.90 22.01
CA PRO A 921 14.64 -18.07 20.58
C PRO A 921 15.90 -17.30 20.15
N VAL A 922 16.55 -17.76 19.09
CA VAL A 922 17.68 -17.07 18.44
C VAL A 922 17.36 -16.79 16.98
N THR A 923 17.34 -15.52 16.59
CA THR A 923 17.11 -15.09 15.20
C THR A 923 18.31 -14.39 14.56
N ALA A 924 19.27 -13.94 15.37
CA ALA A 924 20.48 -13.28 14.91
C ALA A 924 21.60 -14.30 14.61
N ALA A 925 22.49 -13.96 13.67
CA ALA A 925 23.72 -14.71 13.47
C ALA A 925 24.63 -14.60 14.71
N PRO A 926 25.20 -15.71 15.22
CA PRO A 926 26.20 -15.63 16.28
C PRO A 926 27.48 -14.94 15.81
N GLU A 927 28.16 -14.22 16.69
CA GLU A 927 29.52 -13.74 16.43
C GLU A 927 30.54 -14.66 17.08
N LEU A 928 31.69 -14.84 16.44
CA LEU A 928 32.64 -15.90 16.79
C LEU A 928 34.01 -15.31 17.10
N ALA A 929 34.63 -15.78 18.19
CA ALA A 929 35.96 -15.34 18.62
C ALA A 929 36.81 -16.51 19.13
N MET A 930 38.13 -16.32 19.10
CA MET A 930 39.08 -17.17 19.84
C MET A 930 39.45 -16.48 21.15
N ILE A 931 39.19 -17.13 22.29
CA ILE A 931 39.55 -16.62 23.63
C ILE A 931 40.32 -17.73 24.34
N GLU A 932 41.57 -17.46 24.72
CA GLU A 932 42.45 -18.43 25.41
C GLU A 932 42.47 -19.82 24.73
N ASN A 933 42.62 -19.84 23.39
CA ASN A 933 42.59 -21.04 22.53
C ASN A 933 41.27 -21.83 22.54
N LYS A 934 40.18 -21.24 23.06
CA LYS A 934 38.82 -21.78 22.95
C LYS A 934 38.04 -21.01 21.90
N ARG A 935 37.32 -21.73 21.03
CA ARG A 935 36.32 -21.13 20.14
C ARG A 935 35.14 -20.73 21.00
N VAL A 936 34.75 -19.46 20.94
CA VAL A 936 33.64 -18.90 21.72
C VAL A 936 32.57 -18.39 20.77
N VAL A 937 31.33 -18.76 21.07
CA VAL A 937 30.12 -18.37 20.35
C VAL A 937 29.40 -17.33 21.17
N ILE A 938 29.29 -16.11 20.63
CA ILE A 938 28.58 -15.00 21.25
C ILE A 938 27.25 -14.81 20.54
N VAL A 939 26.16 -14.88 21.30
CA VAL A 939 24.81 -14.94 20.74
C VAL A 939 23.81 -14.21 21.64
N GLY A 940 23.01 -13.34 21.03
CA GLY A 940 21.87 -12.70 21.66
C GLY A 940 20.61 -13.53 21.44
N THR A 941 19.74 -13.59 22.45
CA THR A 941 18.41 -14.16 22.31
C THR A 941 17.35 -13.11 22.04
N GLY A 942 16.31 -13.51 21.34
CA GLY A 942 15.22 -12.64 20.94
C GLY A 942 14.63 -13.07 19.63
N ARG A 943 13.37 -12.68 19.42
CA ARG A 943 12.65 -12.91 18.17
C ARG A 943 11.87 -11.66 17.82
N MET A 944 12.02 -11.21 16.59
CA MET A 944 11.20 -10.17 15.97
C MET A 944 11.03 -10.59 14.51
N LEU A 945 10.14 -11.56 14.30
CA LEU A 945 9.84 -12.16 12.99
C LEU A 945 8.38 -11.96 12.60
N GLY A 946 7.48 -11.87 13.59
CA GLY A 946 6.03 -11.77 13.42
C GLY A 946 5.40 -10.67 14.28
N ILE A 947 4.13 -10.36 14.00
CA ILE A 947 3.35 -9.40 14.81
C ILE A 947 3.14 -9.95 16.22
N GLY A 948 3.05 -11.28 16.37
CA GLY A 948 2.97 -11.94 17.68
C GLY A 948 4.17 -11.70 18.61
N ASP A 949 5.29 -11.17 18.11
CA ASP A 949 6.45 -10.82 18.92
C ASP A 949 6.31 -9.44 19.60
N PHE A 950 5.32 -8.64 19.20
CA PHE A 950 5.09 -7.28 19.71
C PHE A 950 4.44 -7.32 21.10
N GLY A 951 4.83 -6.39 21.97
CA GLY A 951 4.38 -6.34 23.36
C GLY A 951 4.94 -7.46 24.25
N SER A 952 5.93 -8.22 23.77
CA SER A 952 6.63 -9.23 24.58
C SER A 952 7.27 -8.60 25.81
N THR A 953 7.01 -9.17 26.99
CA THR A 953 7.62 -8.77 28.27
C THR A 953 8.71 -9.75 28.73
N ARG A 954 9.12 -10.66 27.84
CA ARG A 954 10.07 -11.72 28.17
C ARG A 954 11.47 -11.14 28.36
N VAL A 955 12.23 -11.71 29.31
CA VAL A 955 13.64 -11.41 29.50
C VAL A 955 14.46 -12.17 28.46
N GLN A 956 15.25 -11.44 27.69
CA GLN A 956 16.26 -12.00 26.78
C GLN A 956 17.67 -11.84 27.36
N THR A 957 18.64 -12.49 26.74
CA THR A 957 19.98 -12.63 27.32
C THR A 957 21.04 -12.60 26.22
N MET A 958 22.17 -11.95 26.50
CA MET A 958 23.39 -12.08 25.71
C MET A 958 24.28 -13.15 26.34
N TYR A 959 24.73 -14.12 25.55
CA TYR A 959 25.58 -15.22 26.00
C TYR A 959 26.92 -15.21 25.27
N ALA A 960 27.99 -15.57 25.97
CA ALA A 960 29.24 -16.03 25.38
C ALA A 960 29.53 -17.45 25.88
N ILE A 961 29.60 -18.41 24.97
CA ILE A 961 29.71 -19.84 25.29
C ILE A 961 30.89 -20.44 24.53
N SER A 962 31.87 -20.97 25.26
CA SER A 962 32.95 -21.76 24.68
C SER A 962 32.43 -23.08 24.10
N ASP A 963 32.90 -23.45 22.91
CA ASP A 963 32.66 -24.76 22.31
C ASP A 963 33.23 -25.88 23.19
N GLY A 964 32.49 -26.99 23.32
CA GLY A 964 32.81 -28.08 24.23
C GLY A 964 31.63 -29.01 24.49
N VAL A 965 31.56 -29.57 25.71
CA VAL A 965 30.48 -30.48 26.13
C VAL A 965 29.13 -29.75 26.11
N PRO A 966 28.04 -30.38 25.64
CA PRO A 966 26.69 -29.82 25.69
C PRO A 966 26.27 -29.31 27.07
N LEU A 967 25.67 -28.12 27.12
CA LEU A 967 25.12 -27.48 28.31
C LEU A 967 23.60 -27.54 28.29
N ALA A 968 23.00 -28.39 29.13
CA ALA A 968 21.54 -28.47 29.26
C ALA A 968 20.94 -27.21 29.91
N ASN A 969 21.68 -26.60 30.84
CA ASN A 969 21.35 -25.31 31.44
C ASN A 969 22.59 -24.40 31.44
N PRO A 970 22.71 -23.48 30.47
CA PRO A 970 23.86 -22.57 30.36
C PRO A 970 24.06 -21.74 31.63
N ARG A 971 22.99 -21.30 32.28
CA ARG A 971 23.06 -20.43 33.48
C ARG A 971 23.71 -21.09 34.68
N ALA A 972 23.79 -22.43 34.71
CA ALA A 972 24.47 -23.17 35.78
C ALA A 972 25.98 -23.32 35.55
N ALA A 973 26.46 -23.09 34.33
CA ALA A 973 27.85 -23.31 33.92
C ALA A 973 28.57 -22.05 33.41
N LEU A 974 27.84 -20.94 33.28
CA LEU A 974 28.34 -19.65 32.82
C LEU A 974 28.33 -18.64 33.97
N VAL A 975 29.30 -17.73 33.96
CA VAL A 975 29.37 -16.65 34.94
C VAL A 975 28.31 -15.60 34.63
N ALA A 976 27.42 -15.34 35.59
CA ALA A 976 26.42 -14.29 35.46
C ALA A 976 27.07 -12.91 35.59
N GLN A 977 26.73 -11.99 34.70
CA GLN A 977 26.88 -10.57 34.95
C GLN A 977 25.50 -9.90 35.09
N VAL A 978 25.41 -8.94 36.00
CA VAL A 978 24.19 -8.22 36.33
C VAL A 978 24.28 -6.80 35.80
N TYR A 979 23.41 -6.46 34.86
CA TYR A 979 23.26 -5.10 34.37
C TYR A 979 22.23 -4.33 35.21
N ASN A 980 22.58 -3.13 35.67
CA ASN A 980 21.68 -2.20 36.33
C ASN A 980 21.40 -0.99 35.42
N PRO A 981 20.22 -0.91 34.77
CA PRO A 981 19.89 0.18 33.87
C PRO A 981 19.76 1.54 34.58
N GLY A 982 19.42 1.56 35.89
CA GLY A 982 19.27 2.81 36.64
C GLY A 982 20.58 3.54 36.90
N THR A 983 21.70 2.83 36.90
CA THR A 983 23.05 3.38 37.11
C THR A 983 23.98 3.19 35.90
N ASP A 984 23.47 2.61 34.80
CA ASP A 984 24.24 2.12 33.65
C ASP A 984 25.54 1.40 34.04
N SER A 985 25.43 0.47 34.98
CA SER A 985 26.56 -0.29 35.51
C SER A 985 26.36 -1.78 35.32
N LEU A 986 27.47 -2.50 35.18
CA LEU A 986 27.49 -3.93 34.96
C LEU A 986 28.49 -4.55 35.95
N SER A 987 28.14 -5.69 36.55
CA SER A 987 29.04 -6.36 37.49
C SER A 987 30.36 -6.77 36.81
N SER A 988 31.38 -7.04 37.62
CA SER A 988 32.70 -7.46 37.17
C SER A 988 33.08 -8.81 37.80
N ASN A 989 32.15 -9.77 37.75
CA ASN A 989 32.44 -11.13 38.22
C ASN A 989 33.54 -11.74 37.33
N PRO A 990 34.60 -12.32 37.89
CA PRO A 990 35.70 -12.84 37.09
C PRO A 990 35.25 -14.07 36.27
N VAL A 991 35.73 -14.17 35.04
CA VAL A 991 35.55 -15.33 34.15
C VAL A 991 36.90 -16.01 33.97
N ASP A 992 37.05 -17.20 34.53
CA ASP A 992 38.24 -18.03 34.35
C ASP A 992 38.01 -18.98 33.18
N TRP A 993 38.51 -18.62 32.00
CA TRP A 993 38.36 -19.45 30.80
C TRP A 993 39.06 -20.79 30.88
N SER A 994 39.85 -21.11 31.91
CA SER A 994 40.36 -22.46 32.12
C SER A 994 39.29 -23.41 32.66
N THR A 995 38.37 -22.91 33.52
CA THR A 995 37.36 -23.71 34.23
C THR A 995 35.93 -23.36 33.82
N ASP A 996 35.61 -22.09 33.64
CA ASP A 996 34.31 -21.60 33.22
C ASP A 996 34.06 -21.87 31.73
N ARG A 997 32.77 -21.93 31.37
CA ARG A 997 32.34 -22.10 29.97
C ARG A 997 32.02 -20.79 29.27
N GLY A 998 32.11 -19.66 29.97
CA GLY A 998 31.87 -18.31 29.45
C GLY A 998 30.98 -17.50 30.39
N TRP A 999 30.20 -16.57 29.84
CA TRP A 999 29.40 -15.61 30.60
C TRP A 999 28.02 -15.34 29.99
N TYR A 1000 27.12 -14.76 30.78
CA TYR A 1000 25.83 -14.27 30.28
C TYR A 1000 25.39 -12.98 30.98
N VAL A 1001 24.59 -12.17 30.27
CA VAL A 1001 23.98 -10.94 30.79
C VAL A 1001 22.50 -10.91 30.43
N ASP A 1002 21.64 -10.86 31.44
CA ASP A 1002 20.20 -10.65 31.23
C ASP A 1002 19.91 -9.20 30.84
N LEU A 1003 19.09 -9.04 29.80
CA LEU A 1003 18.63 -7.76 29.30
C LEU A 1003 17.37 -7.33 30.06
N PRO A 1004 17.08 -6.01 30.13
CA PRO A 1004 15.79 -5.53 30.61
C PRO A 1004 14.60 -6.23 29.95
N ALA A 1005 13.53 -6.45 30.72
CA ALA A 1005 12.35 -7.16 30.25
C ALA A 1005 11.75 -6.48 29.00
N GLY A 1006 11.49 -7.28 27.96
CA GLY A 1006 10.94 -6.85 26.68
C GLY A 1006 11.98 -6.56 25.60
N GLU A 1007 13.23 -6.25 25.96
CA GLU A 1007 14.31 -6.07 24.98
C GLU A 1007 14.63 -7.38 24.24
N GLN A 1008 14.71 -7.32 22.91
CA GLN A 1008 15.11 -8.42 22.03
C GLN A 1008 16.49 -8.15 21.43
N ALA A 1009 17.47 -9.04 21.65
CA ALA A 1009 18.77 -8.99 20.97
C ALA A 1009 18.68 -9.73 19.63
N ASN A 1010 17.93 -9.15 18.69
CA ASN A 1010 17.57 -9.78 17.42
C ASN A 1010 18.49 -9.39 16.24
N THR A 1011 19.59 -8.68 16.48
CA THR A 1011 20.57 -8.27 15.46
C THR A 1011 21.93 -8.94 15.69
N GLN A 1012 22.75 -9.07 14.64
CA GLN A 1012 24.07 -9.69 14.74
C GLN A 1012 25.00 -8.85 15.65
N PRO A 1013 25.62 -9.43 16.68
CA PRO A 1013 26.67 -8.77 17.44
C PRO A 1013 27.93 -8.56 16.59
N THR A 1014 28.68 -7.49 16.87
CA THR A 1014 29.95 -7.17 16.19
C THR A 1014 31.08 -7.06 17.21
N ILE A 1015 32.22 -7.71 16.94
CA ILE A 1015 33.42 -7.60 17.77
C ILE A 1015 34.40 -6.60 17.17
N ALA A 1016 34.92 -5.70 18.01
CA ALA A 1016 35.99 -4.79 17.63
C ALA A 1016 36.91 -4.52 18.84
N TYR A 1017 38.21 -4.80 18.69
CA TYR A 1017 39.27 -4.46 19.66
C TYR A 1017 38.98 -4.91 21.12
N GLY A 1018 38.43 -6.10 21.32
CA GLY A 1018 38.11 -6.62 22.66
C GLY A 1018 36.73 -6.27 23.18
N ALA A 1019 36.00 -5.39 22.49
CA ALA A 1019 34.60 -5.11 22.77
C ALA A 1019 33.68 -5.96 21.89
N VAL A 1020 32.56 -6.40 22.45
CA VAL A 1020 31.41 -6.85 21.67
C VAL A 1020 30.30 -5.81 21.78
N ALA A 1021 29.86 -5.32 20.61
CA ALA A 1021 28.77 -4.37 20.49
C ALA A 1021 27.55 -5.04 19.85
N PHE A 1022 26.36 -4.75 20.35
CA PHE A 1022 25.11 -5.27 19.77
C PHE A 1022 23.94 -4.33 20.04
N THR A 1023 22.92 -4.40 19.20
CA THR A 1023 21.70 -3.62 19.38
C THR A 1023 20.58 -4.49 19.93
N THR A 1024 19.69 -3.86 20.68
CA THR A 1024 18.46 -4.48 21.17
C THR A 1024 17.27 -3.64 20.75
N ASN A 1025 16.13 -4.30 20.55
CA ASN A 1025 14.89 -3.68 20.10
C ASN A 1025 13.74 -4.06 21.02
N THR A 1026 12.86 -3.09 21.29
CA THR A 1026 11.57 -3.32 21.96
C THR A 1026 10.49 -2.79 21.04
N ALA A 1027 9.50 -3.62 20.71
CA ALA A 1027 8.32 -3.21 19.97
C ALA A 1027 7.09 -3.47 20.83
N GLY A 1028 6.36 -2.41 21.15
CA GLY A 1028 5.06 -2.44 21.77
C GLY A 1028 3.97 -2.88 20.79
N ALA A 1029 2.80 -3.24 21.33
CA ALA A 1029 1.68 -3.74 20.55
C ALA A 1029 0.76 -2.58 20.10
N SER A 1030 -0.44 -2.48 20.67
CA SER A 1030 -1.41 -1.42 20.34
C SER A 1030 -0.98 -0.03 20.82
N ASP A 1031 0.04 0.07 21.66
CA ASP A 1031 0.57 1.34 22.18
C ASP A 1031 1.55 2.04 21.22
N CYS A 1032 1.96 1.37 20.14
CA CYS A 1032 2.99 1.81 19.19
C CYS A 1032 4.29 2.27 19.84
N THR A 1033 4.63 1.73 21.02
CA THR A 1033 5.94 2.04 21.60
C THR A 1033 7.01 1.30 20.81
N ALA A 1034 8.14 1.93 20.57
CA ALA A 1034 9.31 1.23 20.09
C ALA A 1034 10.55 1.89 20.69
N SER A 1035 11.59 1.13 20.91
CA SER A 1035 12.86 1.70 21.37
C SER A 1035 14.02 0.79 21.00
N SER A 1036 15.18 1.38 20.83
CA SER A 1036 16.42 0.66 20.53
C SER A 1036 17.58 1.17 21.37
N ARG A 1037 18.46 0.22 21.74
CA ARG A 1037 19.65 0.51 22.55
C ARG A 1037 20.87 -0.19 21.99
N LEU A 1038 22.02 0.45 22.16
CA LEU A 1038 23.33 -0.12 21.87
C LEU A 1038 23.99 -0.54 23.18
N TYR A 1039 24.49 -1.77 23.24
CA TYR A 1039 25.28 -2.29 24.34
C TYR A 1039 26.73 -2.53 23.91
N VAL A 1040 27.67 -2.31 24.82
CA VAL A 1040 29.10 -2.58 24.61
C VAL A 1040 29.67 -3.30 25.83
N PHE A 1041 30.01 -4.58 25.67
CA PHE A 1041 30.60 -5.41 26.72
C PHE A 1041 32.04 -5.80 26.40
N ASP A 1042 32.82 -6.10 27.43
CA ASP A 1042 34.10 -6.76 27.27
C ASP A 1042 33.88 -8.20 26.82
N VAL A 1043 34.49 -8.58 25.70
CA VAL A 1043 34.26 -9.90 25.08
C VAL A 1043 34.71 -11.06 25.97
N THR A 1044 35.72 -10.84 26.83
CA THR A 1044 36.32 -11.91 27.65
C THR A 1044 35.59 -12.14 28.96
N SER A 1045 34.98 -11.10 29.53
CA SER A 1045 34.39 -11.16 30.87
C SER A 1045 32.89 -10.88 30.89
N GLY A 1046 32.35 -10.28 29.84
CA GLY A 1046 30.98 -9.78 29.82
C GLY A 1046 30.79 -8.52 30.68
N SER A 1047 31.84 -7.98 31.31
CA SER A 1047 31.76 -6.76 32.12
C SER A 1047 31.67 -5.50 31.24
N LYS A 1048 31.57 -4.32 31.86
CA LYS A 1048 31.76 -3.04 31.13
C LYS A 1048 33.11 -3.06 30.41
N PHE A 1049 33.12 -2.72 29.12
CA PHE A 1049 34.37 -2.53 28.39
C PHE A 1049 35.04 -1.21 28.81
N GLU A 1050 36.29 -1.27 29.27
CA GLU A 1050 37.00 -0.09 29.80
C GLU A 1050 37.18 1.02 28.74
N GLY A 1051 37.30 0.63 27.47
CA GLY A 1051 37.40 1.57 26.35
C GLY A 1051 36.10 2.24 25.95
N ALA A 1052 34.95 1.89 26.55
CA ALA A 1052 33.64 2.46 26.24
C ALA A 1052 33.16 3.43 27.33
N GLY A 1053 32.54 4.54 26.91
CA GLY A 1053 31.99 5.54 27.84
C GLY A 1053 30.76 5.03 28.61
N PHE A 1054 30.03 4.06 28.04
CA PHE A 1054 28.74 3.56 28.52
C PHE A 1054 28.74 2.02 28.52
N VAL A 1055 27.79 1.43 29.26
CA VAL A 1055 27.44 0.00 29.10
C VAL A 1055 26.33 -0.12 28.07
N SER A 1056 25.30 0.71 28.21
CA SER A 1056 24.18 0.84 27.29
C SER A 1056 23.92 2.31 26.96
N THR A 1057 23.57 2.61 25.72
CA THR A 1057 23.10 3.94 25.33
C THR A 1057 21.84 3.84 24.48
N LEU A 1058 20.95 4.81 24.64
CA LEU A 1058 19.75 4.92 23.82
C LEU A 1058 20.16 5.28 22.39
N ILE A 1059 19.67 4.49 21.42
CA ILE A 1059 19.72 4.84 20.00
C ILE A 1059 18.50 5.70 19.70
N SER A 1060 17.30 5.18 19.97
CA SER A 1060 16.01 5.87 19.82
C SER A 1060 15.02 5.42 20.90
N ASP A 1061 14.18 6.35 21.36
CA ASP A 1061 13.04 6.12 22.27
C ASP A 1061 11.71 5.84 21.54
N SER A 1062 11.76 5.83 20.21
CA SER A 1062 10.58 5.78 19.34
C SER A 1062 10.74 4.83 18.14
N ALA A 1063 11.94 4.29 17.92
CA ALA A 1063 12.26 3.44 16.77
C ALA A 1063 13.15 2.24 17.13
N ASN A 1064 12.94 1.14 16.41
CA ASN A 1064 13.84 -0.02 16.40
C ASN A 1064 15.11 0.31 15.61
N SER A 1065 16.19 -0.43 15.80
CA SER A 1065 17.44 -0.25 15.08
C SER A 1065 17.92 -1.52 14.38
N SER A 1066 18.59 -1.33 13.25
CA SER A 1066 19.40 -2.34 12.60
C SER A 1066 20.58 -2.78 13.47
N GLY A 1067 21.35 -3.76 12.98
CA GLY A 1067 22.58 -4.18 13.64
C GLY A 1067 23.63 -3.07 13.70
N VAL A 1068 24.66 -3.29 14.51
CA VAL A 1068 25.80 -2.37 14.62
C VAL A 1068 26.93 -2.80 13.69
N THR A 1069 27.38 -1.88 12.84
CA THR A 1069 28.61 -2.02 12.06
C THR A 1069 29.72 -1.22 12.72
N ALA A 1070 30.86 -1.86 13.02
CA ALA A 1070 32.02 -1.19 13.57
C ALA A 1070 32.87 -0.55 12.45
N LEU A 1071 33.17 0.73 12.60
CA LEU A 1071 33.92 1.54 11.64
C LEU A 1071 35.17 2.11 12.28
N ALA A 1072 36.32 1.91 11.64
CA ALA A 1072 37.55 2.61 12.00
C ALA A 1072 37.61 3.96 11.29
N THR A 1073 37.60 5.06 12.04
CA THR A 1073 37.65 6.40 11.46
C THR A 1073 39.08 6.83 11.16
N SER A 1074 39.25 7.79 10.25
CA SER A 1074 40.55 8.42 9.99
C SER A 1074 41.13 9.12 11.23
N GLY A 1075 40.29 9.48 12.21
CA GLY A 1075 40.67 10.00 13.52
C GLY A 1075 41.09 8.94 14.55
N GLN A 1076 41.36 7.69 14.14
CA GLN A 1076 41.81 6.58 15.00
C GLN A 1076 40.80 6.18 16.10
N LYS A 1077 39.51 6.39 15.88
CA LYS A 1077 38.43 5.93 16.76
C LYS A 1077 37.70 4.74 16.14
N ILE A 1078 37.07 3.92 16.99
CA ILE A 1078 36.10 2.92 16.52
C ILE A 1078 34.69 3.40 16.86
N VAL A 1079 33.91 3.61 15.81
CA VAL A 1079 32.54 4.08 15.87
C VAL A 1079 31.62 2.95 15.45
N GLY A 1080 30.67 2.60 16.30
CA GLY A 1080 29.53 1.78 15.91
C GLY A 1080 28.54 2.65 15.16
N SER A 1081 28.08 2.20 14.01
CA SER A 1081 27.09 2.87 13.18
C SER A 1081 25.98 1.91 12.77
N GLY A 1082 24.78 2.45 12.61
CA GLY A 1082 23.61 1.74 12.14
C GLY A 1082 22.51 2.72 11.75
N GLN A 1083 21.29 2.22 11.62
CA GLN A 1083 20.12 3.03 11.29
C GLN A 1083 18.94 2.61 12.16
N ASP A 1084 18.04 3.54 12.44
CA ASP A 1084 16.75 3.23 13.05
C ASP A 1084 15.66 2.97 12.00
N SER A 1085 14.53 2.44 12.44
CA SER A 1085 13.39 2.10 11.58
C SER A 1085 12.67 3.34 11.03
N ASP A 1086 13.00 4.54 11.49
CA ASP A 1086 12.53 5.82 10.95
C ASP A 1086 13.46 6.36 9.86
N GLY A 1087 14.56 5.65 9.58
CA GLY A 1087 15.54 6.03 8.57
C GLY A 1087 16.62 6.97 9.09
N ASN A 1088 16.64 7.27 10.39
CA ASN A 1088 17.70 8.11 10.96
C ASN A 1088 18.97 7.26 11.15
N PRO A 1089 20.10 7.65 10.55
CA PRO A 1089 21.39 7.05 10.87
C PRO A 1089 21.80 7.43 12.30
N TRP A 1090 22.55 6.55 12.94
CA TRP A 1090 23.16 6.85 14.23
C TRP A 1090 24.61 6.39 14.28
N GLU A 1091 25.39 7.08 15.09
CA GLU A 1091 26.78 6.75 15.38
C GLU A 1091 27.07 6.90 16.87
N ARG A 1092 27.87 5.96 17.41
CA ARG A 1092 28.34 5.98 18.80
C ARG A 1092 29.78 5.51 18.87
N GLU A 1093 30.61 6.20 19.62
CA GLU A 1093 31.98 5.76 19.89
C GLU A 1093 31.94 4.52 20.79
N ILE A 1094 32.35 3.36 20.26
CA ILE A 1094 32.34 2.08 20.99
C ILE A 1094 33.73 1.73 21.55
N VAL A 1095 34.79 2.34 21.01
CA VAL A 1095 36.16 2.27 21.57
C VAL A 1095 36.83 3.65 21.49
N SER A 1096 37.17 4.20 22.66
CA SER A 1096 37.65 5.58 22.82
C SER A 1096 39.17 5.75 22.98
N LYS A 1097 39.92 4.65 23.08
CA LYS A 1097 41.38 4.67 23.32
C LYS A 1097 42.07 3.58 22.52
N THR A 1098 42.67 3.92 21.40
CA THR A 1098 43.60 3.05 20.68
C THR A 1098 44.92 3.78 20.46
N LEU A 1099 45.97 3.36 21.18
CA LEU A 1099 47.36 3.50 20.69
C LEU A 1099 47.52 2.41 19.62
N ILE A 1100 47.34 2.77 18.35
CA ILE A 1100 47.51 1.83 17.23
C ILE A 1100 49.01 1.75 16.90
N ASP A 1101 49.66 0.65 17.27
CA ASP A 1101 50.87 0.23 16.56
C ASP A 1101 50.47 -0.68 15.39
N PRO A 1102 50.91 -0.42 14.15
CA PRO A 1102 50.50 -1.19 12.99
C PRO A 1102 51.14 -2.59 13.02
N ALA A 1103 50.38 -3.61 13.41
CA ALA A 1103 50.70 -5.00 13.09
C ALA A 1103 49.43 -5.79 12.77
N LYS A 1104 49.26 -6.12 11.48
CA LYS A 1104 48.24 -7.03 10.95
C LYS A 1104 48.71 -8.47 11.21
N ASN A 1105 48.03 -9.25 12.04
CA ASN A 1105 48.32 -10.69 12.15
C ASN A 1105 47.10 -11.60 11.87
N ALA A 1106 45.87 -11.23 12.24
CA ALA A 1106 44.63 -11.83 11.73
C ALA A 1106 43.43 -11.03 12.23
N TRP A 1107 42.30 -11.08 11.54
CA TRP A 1107 41.10 -10.27 11.84
C TRP A 1107 40.28 -10.73 13.06
N ARG A 1108 40.67 -11.82 13.75
CA ARG A 1108 39.91 -12.44 14.86
C ARG A 1108 40.71 -12.90 16.08
N GLU A 1109 41.99 -12.54 16.16
CA GLU A 1109 42.83 -12.95 17.29
C GLU A 1109 42.96 -11.82 18.33
N ILE A 1110 42.44 -12.05 19.53
CA ILE A 1110 42.61 -11.13 20.68
C ILE A 1110 43.69 -11.71 21.58
N ARG A 1111 44.95 -11.35 21.33
CA ARG A 1111 46.03 -11.60 22.30
C ARG A 1111 46.17 -10.38 23.21
N ARG A 1112 45.90 -10.54 24.50
CA ARG A 1112 46.49 -9.66 25.52
C ARG A 1112 48.02 -9.86 25.48
N ARG A 1113 48.79 -8.77 25.52
CA ARG A 1113 50.12 -8.83 26.13
C ARG A 1113 49.97 -8.60 27.62
#